data_AF-A0A8J3Z862-F1
#
_entry.id   AF-A0A8J3Z862-F1
#
_cell.length_a   1.000
_cell.length_b   1.000
_cell.length_c   1.000
_cell.angle_alpha   90.00
_cell.angle_beta   90.00
_cell.angle_gamma   90.00
#
_symmetry.space_group_name_H-M   'P 1'
#
loop_
_entity.id
_entity.type
_entity.pdbx_description
1 polymer ?
#
loop_
_entity_poly.entity_id
_entity_poly.type
_entity_poly.pdbx_seq_one_letter_code
_entity_poly.pdbx_strand_id
1 'polypeptide(L)'
;MSSTPFSRRRLFRAAGATAVAAAGGSALVTVHPAAAAVVPPARADIGVSAYPFDLGQVRLTAGRLFDNQTRTVNYLRFVDVDRLLYNFRANHRLSTNGAAANGGWDAPSFPFRTHMQGHFLTAWAQAYAVLGDTTCRDRANYMVAELAKCQANNGSAGFSTGYLSGFPESDFTALEARTLSNGNVPYYCVHKTLAGLLDVWRHTGNTQARTVLLALAGWVDTRTSRLSSSQLQAMLGTEFGGMNAVLADIYQQTGDGRWLTVAQRFDHAAVFNPLASGQDQLNGLHANTQVPKWIGAAREYKATGTTRYRDIAANAWAFTVNAHSYVIGGNSQAEHFRPPNAIAGYLTNDTCEHCNTYNMLKLTRELWLLDPNRVAYVDFYERALYNHLVGAQNPADSHGHITYFTPLRPGGRRGVGPAWGGGTWSTDYASFWCCQGTGIEVNTALMDSVYFHNGDVLTVNLFIPSVLTWSQRGITVTQTTTYPVGDTTTLTIGGSGTFTLRVRIPAWTSGATVSVNGAAQSISTTPGTYASLARTWASGDTVTVRLPMRVVVQAANDNANVAAVTYGPVVLSGNYGNTTLTALPALTTGSVTRTSTSSLAFSATANGATVALGPFHDAHGHNYTVYWSTSGGGSGGATYKLVNAGTGLVLGVQNMSTADGGLAVQWGDSGTADHNWEMITDGSAVRFRNANSGKVLGVENMSTADNARVLQWADNGTADHRWTLVDNGDGTYRIRNVNSGKLLGILNGSTAWGAQAVQKPDSGAADTRWRLTR
;
A
#
# COMPACT_ATOMS: atom_id res chain seq x y z
N MET A 1 28.85 54.04 -40.54
CA MET A 1 27.75 54.55 -41.39
C MET A 1 26.57 53.60 -41.18
N SER A 2 25.74 53.92 -40.19
CA SER A 2 24.39 54.49 -40.37
C SER A 2 23.41 53.40 -40.84
N SER A 3 22.60 52.79 -39.95
CA SER A 3 21.30 53.29 -39.43
C SER A 3 20.32 53.57 -40.59
N THR A 4 19.11 53.02 -40.70
CA THR A 4 17.99 52.81 -39.75
C THR A 4 16.74 52.40 -40.61
N PRO A 5 15.51 52.26 -40.11
CA PRO A 5 15.00 51.21 -39.23
C PRO A 5 13.62 50.64 -39.69
N PHE A 6 13.10 49.67 -38.94
CA PHE A 6 11.66 49.35 -38.93
C PHE A 6 10.81 50.52 -38.40
N SER A 7 9.58 50.66 -38.91
CA SER A 7 8.51 51.42 -38.25
C SER A 7 7.21 50.60 -38.20
N ARG A 8 6.78 50.34 -36.96
CA ARG A 8 5.47 49.82 -36.55
C ARG A 8 4.42 50.93 -36.74
N ARG A 9 3.41 50.71 -37.58
CA ARG A 9 2.03 51.25 -37.53
C ARG A 9 1.45 51.43 -38.94
N ARG A 10 1.03 50.32 -39.53
CA ARG A 10 -0.28 50.29 -40.22
C ARG A 10 -1.09 49.16 -39.62
N LEU A 11 -1.71 49.56 -38.51
CA LEU A 11 -2.71 48.84 -37.74
C LEU A 11 -3.97 48.66 -38.60
N PHE A 12 -4.51 47.44 -38.56
CA PHE A 12 -5.91 47.05 -38.78
C PHE A 12 -6.58 47.37 -40.13
N ARG A 13 -6.82 46.32 -40.93
CA ARG A 13 -8.14 45.66 -41.00
C ARG A 13 -8.07 44.39 -41.86
N ALA A 14 -8.83 43.39 -41.41
CA ALA A 14 -9.23 42.16 -42.11
C ALA A 14 -8.21 41.01 -42.20
N ALA A 15 -8.24 40.11 -41.21
CA ALA A 15 -8.36 38.66 -41.43
C ALA A 15 -8.52 37.98 -40.07
N GLY A 16 -9.71 37.44 -39.83
CA GLY A 16 -10.06 36.70 -38.62
C GLY A 16 -9.41 35.30 -38.60
N ALA A 17 -8.98 34.93 -37.40
CA ALA A 17 -8.93 33.58 -36.85
C ALA A 17 -8.24 32.46 -37.67
N THR A 18 -6.90 32.41 -37.56
CA THR A 18 -6.16 31.14 -37.51
C THR A 18 -4.86 31.36 -36.74
N ALA A 19 -4.90 31.14 -35.43
CA ALA A 19 -3.69 30.98 -34.62
C ALA A 19 -3.43 29.47 -34.49
N VAL A 20 -2.66 28.92 -35.43
CA VAL A 20 -2.04 27.60 -35.28
C VAL A 20 -0.93 27.76 -34.25
N ALA A 21 -1.18 27.29 -33.04
CA ALA A 21 -0.14 27.10 -32.04
C ALA A 21 0.85 26.05 -32.56
N ALA A 22 2.13 26.40 -32.53
CA ALA A 22 3.24 25.50 -32.74
C ALA A 22 3.21 24.38 -31.68
N ALA A 23 2.69 23.21 -32.06
CA ALA A 23 2.89 21.98 -31.31
C ALA A 23 4.23 21.37 -31.76
N GLY A 24 5.23 21.44 -30.86
CA GLY A 24 6.46 20.68 -31.00
C GLY A 24 6.13 19.19 -31.10
N GLY A 25 6.68 18.54 -32.13
CA GLY A 25 6.38 17.16 -32.48
C GLY A 25 6.57 16.20 -31.32
N SER A 26 5.47 15.61 -30.86
CA SER A 26 5.52 14.32 -30.20
C SER A 26 5.99 13.31 -31.23
N ALA A 27 7.11 12.63 -30.95
CA ALA A 27 7.47 11.44 -31.70
C ALA A 27 6.27 10.48 -31.66
N LEU A 28 5.63 10.29 -32.81
CA LEU A 28 4.60 9.28 -33.01
C LEU A 28 5.25 7.93 -32.70
N VAL A 29 4.99 7.40 -31.50
CA VAL A 29 5.23 6.00 -31.19
C VAL A 29 4.40 5.19 -32.17
N THR A 30 5.07 4.56 -33.14
CA THR A 30 4.44 3.62 -34.06
C THR A 30 3.68 2.57 -33.25
N VAL A 31 2.38 2.45 -33.52
CA VAL A 31 1.50 1.48 -32.87
C VAL A 31 1.89 0.08 -33.34
N HIS A 32 2.79 -0.57 -32.61
CA HIS A 32 2.97 -2.02 -32.75
C HIS A 32 1.76 -2.71 -32.09
N PRO A 33 1.21 -3.76 -32.72
CA PRO A 33 0.08 -4.51 -32.18
C PRO A 33 0.42 -5.05 -30.79
N ALA A 34 -0.62 -5.27 -29.98
CA ALA A 34 -0.50 -5.84 -28.64
C ALA A 34 0.35 -7.13 -28.69
N ALA A 35 1.50 -7.11 -28.03
CA ALA A 35 2.30 -8.31 -27.88
C ALA A 35 1.74 -9.08 -26.67
N ALA A 36 1.08 -10.20 -26.94
CA ALA A 36 0.84 -11.23 -25.94
C ALA A 36 2.19 -11.70 -25.35
N ALA A 37 2.16 -12.41 -24.22
CA ALA A 37 3.36 -13.16 -23.82
C ALA A 37 3.82 -14.04 -25.01
N VAL A 38 5.08 -13.93 -25.40
CA VAL A 38 5.60 -14.65 -26.58
C VAL A 38 5.54 -16.16 -26.36
N VAL A 39 5.64 -16.60 -25.10
CA VAL A 39 5.55 -18.00 -24.71
C VAL A 39 4.43 -18.19 -23.68
N PRO A 40 3.26 -18.74 -24.05
CA PRO A 40 2.18 -19.00 -23.11
C PRO A 40 2.56 -20.10 -22.11
N PRO A 41 1.95 -20.13 -20.91
CA PRO A 41 2.20 -21.19 -19.95
C PRO A 41 1.70 -22.55 -20.46
N ALA A 42 2.42 -23.62 -20.13
CA ALA A 42 2.04 -24.99 -20.49
C ALA A 42 0.83 -25.50 -19.67
N ARG A 43 0.52 -24.84 -18.55
CA ARG A 43 -0.55 -25.20 -17.63
C ARG A 43 -1.38 -23.98 -17.26
N ALA A 44 -2.67 -24.20 -17.05
CA ALA A 44 -3.55 -23.19 -16.46
C ALA A 44 -3.39 -23.15 -14.92
N ASP A 45 -3.60 -21.98 -14.34
CA ASP A 45 -3.69 -21.82 -12.88
C ASP A 45 -5.03 -22.38 -12.36
N ILE A 46 -4.97 -23.18 -11.30
CA ILE A 46 -6.13 -23.76 -10.62
C ILE A 46 -6.81 -22.71 -9.73
N GLY A 47 -8.15 -22.71 -9.72
CA GLY A 47 -8.96 -21.91 -8.79
C GLY A 47 -9.05 -20.42 -9.11
N VAL A 48 -8.46 -19.98 -10.21
CA VAL A 48 -8.53 -18.58 -10.69
C VAL A 48 -9.90 -18.30 -11.31
N SER A 49 -10.48 -17.14 -10.97
CA SER A 49 -11.80 -16.68 -11.43
C SER A 49 -11.75 -15.35 -12.20
N ALA A 50 -10.56 -14.80 -12.40
CA ALA A 50 -10.29 -13.65 -13.27
C ALA A 50 -8.86 -13.76 -13.80
N TYR A 51 -8.61 -13.31 -15.02
CA TYR A 51 -7.32 -13.42 -15.69
C TYR A 51 -6.76 -12.03 -15.98
N PRO A 52 -5.46 -11.80 -15.76
CA PRO A 52 -4.84 -10.57 -16.18
C PRO A 52 -4.75 -10.52 -17.70
N PHE A 53 -4.78 -9.30 -18.24
CA PHE A 53 -4.32 -9.09 -19.61
C PHE A 53 -2.80 -9.24 -19.69
N ASP A 54 -2.30 -9.67 -20.84
CA ASP A 54 -0.86 -9.68 -21.07
C ASP A 54 -0.31 -8.24 -20.99
N LEU A 55 0.92 -8.10 -20.50
CA LEU A 55 1.54 -6.78 -20.24
C LEU A 55 1.45 -5.83 -21.45
N GLY A 56 1.66 -6.33 -22.67
CA GLY A 56 1.60 -5.54 -23.90
C GLY A 56 0.20 -5.11 -24.34
N GLN A 57 -0.86 -5.61 -23.70
CA GLN A 57 -2.24 -5.24 -24.00
C GLN A 57 -2.70 -3.98 -23.28
N VAL A 58 -2.01 -3.54 -22.23
CA VAL A 58 -2.36 -2.32 -21.49
C VAL A 58 -1.21 -1.34 -21.55
N ARG A 59 -1.48 -0.09 -21.94
CA ARG A 59 -0.47 0.97 -22.01
C ARG A 59 -0.93 2.17 -21.22
N LEU A 60 -0.04 2.74 -20.42
CA LEU A 60 -0.26 4.04 -19.77
C LEU A 60 -0.21 5.15 -20.82
N THR A 61 -1.04 6.18 -20.69
CA THR A 61 -1.09 7.28 -21.66
C THR A 61 -0.69 8.65 -21.11
N ALA A 62 -0.83 8.86 -19.80
CA ALA A 62 -0.50 10.13 -19.16
C ALA A 62 -0.43 10.00 -17.63
N GLY A 63 0.02 11.08 -16.97
CA GLY A 63 -0.04 11.25 -15.53
C GLY A 63 1.13 10.61 -14.77
N ARG A 64 1.06 10.66 -13.45
CA ARG A 64 2.20 10.35 -12.59
C ARG A 64 2.79 8.95 -12.79
N LEU A 65 1.96 7.94 -13.02
CA LEU A 65 2.45 6.58 -13.26
C LEU A 65 3.20 6.46 -14.59
N PHE A 66 2.73 7.16 -15.64
CA PHE A 66 3.43 7.23 -16.93
C PHE A 66 4.79 7.94 -16.80
N ASP A 67 4.85 9.02 -16.02
CA ASP A 67 6.11 9.71 -15.75
C ASP A 67 7.11 8.80 -15.01
N ASN A 68 6.62 8.00 -14.06
CA ASN A 68 7.46 7.06 -13.32
C ASN A 68 8.03 5.94 -14.21
N GLN A 69 7.17 5.38 -15.08
CA GLN A 69 7.60 4.42 -16.10
C GLN A 69 8.67 5.04 -17.02
N THR A 70 8.44 6.27 -17.49
CA THR A 70 9.36 6.96 -18.41
C THR A 70 10.75 7.14 -17.81
N ARG A 71 10.87 7.64 -16.58
CA ARG A 71 12.18 7.79 -15.89
C ARG A 71 12.89 6.45 -15.72
N THR A 72 12.14 5.41 -15.35
CA THR A 72 12.69 4.07 -15.16
C THR A 72 13.21 3.49 -16.48
N VAL A 73 12.45 3.62 -17.56
CA VAL A 73 12.87 3.16 -18.89
C VAL A 73 14.13 3.91 -19.36
N ASN A 74 14.25 5.21 -19.05
CA ASN A 74 15.48 5.95 -19.33
C ASN A 74 16.69 5.35 -18.59
N TYR A 75 16.54 5.02 -17.30
CA TYR A 75 17.60 4.35 -16.53
C TYR A 75 17.96 2.97 -17.09
N LEU A 76 16.97 2.17 -17.46
CA LEU A 76 17.16 0.85 -18.07
C LEU A 76 17.92 0.91 -19.41
N ARG A 77 17.72 1.97 -20.19
CA ARG A 77 18.47 2.23 -21.44
C ARG A 77 19.87 2.79 -21.19
N PHE A 78 20.09 3.43 -20.05
CA PHE A 78 21.35 4.07 -19.70
C PHE A 78 22.39 3.08 -19.16
N VAL A 79 21.99 2.18 -18.25
CA VAL A 79 22.92 1.34 -17.48
C VAL A 79 23.87 0.53 -18.37
N ASP A 80 25.13 0.40 -17.98
CA ASP A 80 26.12 -0.42 -18.68
C ASP A 80 25.96 -1.90 -18.30
N VAL A 81 25.63 -2.75 -19.29
CA VAL A 81 25.42 -4.19 -19.09
C VAL A 81 26.73 -4.90 -18.72
N ASP A 82 27.88 -4.45 -19.22
CA ASP A 82 29.16 -5.07 -18.93
C ASP A 82 29.59 -4.84 -17.47
N ARG A 83 29.24 -3.68 -16.89
CA ARG A 83 29.41 -3.44 -15.44
C ARG A 83 28.54 -4.38 -14.61
N LEU A 84 27.28 -4.57 -15.02
CA LEU A 84 26.37 -5.51 -14.38
C LEU A 84 26.86 -6.97 -14.50
N LEU A 85 27.56 -7.33 -15.57
CA LEU A 85 28.13 -8.67 -15.78
C LEU A 85 29.46 -8.90 -15.06
N TYR A 86 30.08 -7.84 -14.50
CA TYR A 86 31.42 -7.90 -13.91
C TYR A 86 31.58 -9.06 -12.93
N ASN A 87 30.69 -9.15 -11.94
CA ASN A 87 30.79 -10.15 -10.87
C ASN A 87 30.57 -11.58 -11.38
N PHE A 88 29.64 -11.79 -12.31
CA PHE A 88 29.42 -13.11 -12.92
C PHE A 88 30.66 -13.56 -13.71
N ARG A 89 31.19 -12.69 -14.59
CA ARG A 89 32.38 -13.00 -15.39
C ARG A 89 33.59 -13.29 -14.51
N ALA A 90 33.86 -12.44 -13.52
CA ALA A 90 34.97 -12.62 -12.60
C ALA A 90 34.88 -13.95 -11.82
N ASN A 91 33.72 -14.27 -11.26
CA ASN A 91 33.51 -15.50 -10.51
C ASN A 91 33.66 -16.75 -11.39
N HIS A 92 33.15 -16.69 -12.63
CA HIS A 92 33.25 -17.78 -13.60
C HIS A 92 34.55 -17.75 -14.43
N ARG A 93 35.60 -17.03 -13.99
CA ARG A 93 36.93 -16.97 -14.63
C ARG A 93 36.91 -16.54 -16.10
N LEU A 94 36.02 -15.63 -16.46
CA LEU A 94 35.95 -15.00 -17.77
C LEU A 94 36.47 -13.55 -17.69
N SER A 95 36.91 -13.01 -18.83
CA SER A 95 37.28 -11.60 -18.97
C SER A 95 36.10 -10.70 -18.57
N THR A 96 36.35 -9.64 -17.80
CA THR A 96 35.36 -8.59 -17.50
C THR A 96 35.21 -7.57 -18.62
N ASN A 97 35.91 -7.76 -19.75
CA ASN A 97 35.98 -6.84 -20.88
C ASN A 97 36.45 -5.43 -20.50
N GLY A 98 37.28 -5.31 -19.46
CA GLY A 98 37.76 -4.02 -18.96
C GLY A 98 36.67 -3.17 -18.29
N ALA A 99 35.49 -3.74 -18.01
CA ALA A 99 34.39 -3.03 -17.37
C ALA A 99 34.74 -2.62 -15.94
N ALA A 100 34.28 -1.43 -15.54
CA ALA A 100 34.39 -0.96 -14.18
C ALA A 100 33.44 -1.73 -13.25
N ALA A 101 33.91 -2.10 -12.07
CA ALA A 101 33.06 -2.73 -11.07
C ALA A 101 31.97 -1.77 -10.57
N ASN A 102 30.84 -2.32 -10.16
CA ASN A 102 29.81 -1.59 -9.42
C ASN A 102 30.24 -1.38 -7.96
N GLY A 103 29.59 -0.42 -7.30
CA GLY A 103 29.70 -0.18 -5.86
C GLY A 103 28.49 -0.72 -5.09
N GLY A 104 28.36 -0.29 -3.83
CA GLY A 104 27.22 -0.66 -2.98
C GLY A 104 27.07 -2.18 -2.81
N TRP A 105 25.84 -2.65 -2.88
CA TRP A 105 25.51 -4.08 -2.70
C TRP A 105 25.87 -4.96 -3.90
N ASP A 106 26.33 -4.37 -5.01
CA ASP A 106 26.88 -5.11 -6.15
C ASP A 106 28.40 -4.94 -6.27
N ALA A 107 29.05 -4.39 -5.25
CA ALA A 107 30.51 -4.35 -5.20
C ALA A 107 31.10 -5.78 -5.18
N PRO A 108 32.29 -6.02 -5.77
CA PRO A 108 32.92 -7.33 -5.77
C PRO A 108 33.17 -7.91 -4.36
N SER A 109 33.36 -7.04 -3.37
CA SER A 109 33.53 -7.40 -1.96
C SER A 109 32.22 -7.64 -1.21
N PHE A 110 31.07 -7.30 -1.80
CA PHE A 110 29.80 -7.42 -1.11
C PHE A 110 29.31 -8.89 -1.08
N PRO A 111 28.84 -9.41 0.07
CA PRO A 111 28.59 -10.85 0.24
C PRO A 111 27.56 -11.43 -0.74
N PHE A 112 26.44 -10.72 -0.96
CA PHE A 112 25.33 -11.18 -1.80
C PHE A 112 25.15 -10.33 -3.08
N ARG A 113 26.27 -9.89 -3.66
CA ARG A 113 26.32 -9.32 -5.01
C ARG A 113 25.61 -10.21 -6.05
N THR A 114 25.35 -9.68 -7.24
CA THR A 114 24.64 -10.34 -8.34
C THR A 114 23.12 -10.50 -8.24
N HIS A 115 22.50 -10.02 -7.16
CA HIS A 115 21.04 -10.06 -7.04
C HIS A 115 20.32 -9.10 -8.01
N MET A 116 20.95 -7.95 -8.30
CA MET A 116 20.35 -6.87 -9.08
C MET A 116 20.15 -7.23 -10.56
N GLN A 117 21.00 -8.07 -11.11
CA GLN A 117 21.01 -8.45 -12.52
C GLN A 117 19.72 -9.19 -12.88
N GLY A 118 19.22 -10.03 -11.96
CA GLY A 118 17.90 -10.63 -12.09
C GLY A 118 16.77 -9.61 -12.20
N HIS A 119 16.80 -8.57 -11.35
CA HIS A 119 15.83 -7.47 -11.42
C HIS A 119 15.89 -6.70 -12.75
N PHE A 120 17.09 -6.45 -13.29
CA PHE A 120 17.25 -5.83 -14.61
C PHE A 120 16.71 -6.71 -15.75
N LEU A 121 16.94 -8.03 -15.71
CA LEU A 121 16.38 -8.95 -16.70
C LEU A 121 14.86 -8.89 -16.71
N THR A 122 14.21 -8.92 -15.54
CA THR A 122 12.75 -8.74 -15.41
C THR A 122 12.31 -7.38 -15.97
N ALA A 123 12.92 -6.28 -15.53
CA ALA A 123 12.51 -4.93 -15.93
C ALA A 123 12.71 -4.67 -17.44
N TRP A 124 13.79 -5.17 -18.05
CA TRP A 124 13.99 -5.08 -19.50
C TRP A 124 12.98 -5.91 -20.28
N ALA A 125 12.67 -7.13 -19.81
CA ALA A 125 11.66 -7.98 -20.43
C ALA A 125 10.27 -7.34 -20.36
N GLN A 126 9.91 -6.76 -19.22
CA GLN A 126 8.66 -6.03 -19.01
C GLN A 126 8.59 -4.77 -19.90
N ALA A 127 9.65 -3.97 -19.95
CA ALA A 127 9.72 -2.78 -20.81
C ALA A 127 9.53 -3.14 -22.30
N TYR A 128 10.14 -4.24 -22.76
CA TYR A 128 9.90 -4.75 -24.11
C TYR A 128 8.44 -5.18 -24.32
N ALA A 129 7.88 -5.97 -23.40
CA ALA A 129 6.50 -6.45 -23.52
C ALA A 129 5.48 -5.31 -23.59
N VAL A 130 5.62 -4.32 -22.71
CA VAL A 130 4.69 -3.19 -22.59
C VAL A 130 4.85 -2.19 -23.73
N LEU A 131 6.09 -1.80 -24.03
CA LEU A 131 6.40 -0.63 -24.88
C LEU A 131 6.94 -1.00 -26.26
N GLY A 132 7.30 -2.27 -26.50
CA GLY A 132 8.02 -2.67 -27.70
C GLY A 132 9.47 -2.17 -27.74
N ASP A 133 10.06 -1.85 -26.58
CA ASP A 133 11.40 -1.26 -26.47
C ASP A 133 12.49 -2.28 -26.86
N THR A 134 12.99 -2.17 -28.11
CA THR A 134 14.00 -3.09 -28.64
C THR A 134 15.36 -2.92 -27.96
N THR A 135 15.69 -1.72 -27.46
CA THR A 135 16.94 -1.50 -26.72
C THR A 135 16.95 -2.31 -25.43
N CYS A 136 15.84 -2.32 -24.69
CA CYS A 136 15.68 -3.15 -23.49
C CYS A 136 15.75 -4.65 -23.84
N ARG A 137 15.04 -5.08 -24.90
CA ARG A 137 15.13 -6.47 -25.38
C ARG A 137 16.56 -6.88 -25.70
N ASP A 138 17.30 -6.07 -26.45
CA ASP A 138 18.64 -6.40 -26.90
C ASP A 138 19.64 -6.45 -25.74
N ARG A 139 19.48 -5.56 -24.74
CA ARG A 139 20.24 -5.60 -23.48
C ARG A 139 19.96 -6.87 -22.67
N ALA A 140 18.69 -7.27 -22.52
CA ALA A 140 18.34 -8.52 -21.86
C ALA A 140 18.93 -9.74 -22.59
N ASN A 141 18.82 -9.78 -23.92
CA ASN A 141 19.37 -10.85 -24.73
C ASN A 141 20.90 -10.93 -24.63
N TYR A 142 21.58 -9.77 -24.63
CA TYR A 142 23.03 -9.72 -24.44
C TYR A 142 23.43 -10.24 -23.05
N MET A 143 22.76 -9.81 -21.98
CA MET A 143 23.04 -10.32 -20.64
C MET A 143 22.82 -11.84 -20.57
N VAL A 144 21.73 -12.38 -21.15
CA VAL A 144 21.47 -13.83 -21.21
C VAL A 144 22.61 -14.57 -21.92
N ALA A 145 23.07 -14.07 -23.07
CA ALA A 145 24.16 -14.70 -23.81
C ALA A 145 25.47 -14.74 -23.00
N GLU A 146 25.76 -13.69 -22.24
CA GLU A 146 26.94 -13.62 -21.38
C GLU A 146 26.82 -14.50 -20.13
N LEU A 147 25.63 -14.59 -19.53
CA LEU A 147 25.35 -15.53 -18.45
C LEU A 147 25.47 -16.99 -18.93
N ALA A 148 25.05 -17.29 -20.16
CA ALA A 148 25.23 -18.62 -20.76
C ALA A 148 26.72 -18.99 -20.89
N LYS A 149 27.58 -18.02 -21.28
CA LYS A 149 29.04 -18.23 -21.31
C LYS A 149 29.61 -18.50 -19.92
N CYS A 150 29.14 -17.77 -18.90
CA CYS A 150 29.55 -18.00 -17.51
C CYS A 150 29.19 -19.42 -17.05
N GLN A 151 27.94 -19.84 -17.25
CA GLN A 151 27.46 -21.18 -16.88
C GLN A 151 28.18 -22.30 -17.67
N ALA A 152 28.49 -22.07 -18.95
CA ALA A 152 29.27 -23.01 -19.75
C ALA A 152 30.72 -23.18 -19.27
N ASN A 153 31.30 -22.16 -18.61
CA ASN A 153 32.66 -22.21 -18.09
C ASN A 153 32.78 -22.81 -16.68
N ASN A 154 31.70 -23.36 -16.12
CA ASN A 154 31.68 -23.90 -14.75
C ASN A 154 32.79 -24.92 -14.48
N GLY A 155 33.03 -25.85 -15.41
CA GLY A 155 34.10 -26.84 -15.26
C GLY A 155 35.48 -26.22 -15.08
N SER A 156 35.84 -25.25 -15.91
CA SER A 156 37.10 -24.49 -15.83
C SER A 156 37.17 -23.59 -14.59
N ALA A 157 36.03 -23.10 -14.12
CA ALA A 157 35.91 -22.27 -12.92
C ALA A 157 35.93 -23.09 -11.62
N GLY A 158 35.72 -24.41 -11.69
CA GLY A 158 35.63 -25.31 -10.54
C GLY A 158 34.24 -25.36 -9.90
N PHE A 159 33.19 -25.03 -10.66
CA PHE A 159 31.80 -25.10 -10.21
C PHE A 159 31.05 -26.28 -10.82
N SER A 160 30.00 -26.70 -10.13
CA SER A 160 29.10 -27.74 -10.60
C SER A 160 28.30 -27.31 -11.83
N THR A 161 27.83 -28.28 -12.63
CA THR A 161 27.01 -28.01 -13.82
C THR A 161 25.75 -27.24 -13.46
N GLY A 162 25.41 -26.20 -14.23
CA GLY A 162 24.22 -25.38 -14.06
C GLY A 162 24.37 -24.21 -13.06
N TYR A 163 25.40 -24.21 -12.21
CA TYR A 163 25.68 -23.11 -11.28
C TYR A 163 25.81 -21.75 -11.99
N LEU A 164 25.28 -20.69 -11.39
CA LEU A 164 25.40 -19.32 -11.90
C LEU A 164 25.19 -18.30 -10.77
N SER A 165 26.27 -17.60 -10.37
CA SER A 165 26.22 -16.44 -9.46
C SER A 165 27.54 -15.65 -9.53
N GLY A 166 27.62 -14.50 -8.86
CA GLY A 166 28.87 -13.74 -8.71
C GLY A 166 29.74 -14.11 -7.50
N PHE A 167 29.38 -15.13 -6.74
CA PHE A 167 30.08 -15.57 -5.53
C PHE A 167 30.34 -17.09 -5.56
N PRO A 168 31.23 -17.64 -4.71
CA PRO A 168 31.63 -19.05 -4.86
C PRO A 168 30.54 -20.02 -4.42
N GLU A 169 30.50 -21.20 -5.07
CA GLU A 169 29.54 -22.26 -4.75
C GLU A 169 29.69 -22.79 -3.30
N SER A 170 30.85 -22.58 -2.67
CA SER A 170 31.10 -22.91 -1.26
C SER A 170 30.15 -22.21 -0.29
N ASP A 171 29.62 -21.04 -0.63
CA ASP A 171 28.67 -20.31 0.23
C ASP A 171 27.36 -21.09 0.40
N PHE A 172 26.91 -21.81 -0.63
CA PHE A 172 25.74 -22.70 -0.53
C PHE A 172 26.04 -23.90 0.36
N THR A 173 27.26 -24.46 0.27
CA THR A 173 27.67 -25.58 1.13
C THR A 173 27.74 -25.15 2.59
N ALA A 174 28.30 -23.98 2.87
CA ALA A 174 28.31 -23.41 4.22
C ALA A 174 26.89 -23.07 4.72
N LEU A 175 26.02 -22.55 3.83
CA LEU A 175 24.62 -22.25 4.18
C LEU A 175 23.87 -23.52 4.60
N GLU A 176 23.95 -24.58 3.79
CA GLU A 176 23.30 -25.86 4.01
C GLU A 176 23.83 -26.56 5.27
N ALA A 177 25.10 -26.34 5.61
CA ALA A 177 25.71 -26.80 6.85
C ALA A 177 25.47 -25.85 8.06
N ARG A 178 24.77 -24.72 7.86
CA ARG A 178 24.54 -23.67 8.89
C ARG A 178 25.82 -23.03 9.45
N THR A 179 26.89 -22.99 8.66
CA THR A 179 28.18 -22.38 9.02
C THR A 179 28.48 -21.07 8.29
N LEU A 180 27.63 -20.65 7.36
CA LEU A 180 27.78 -19.38 6.63
C LEU A 180 27.60 -18.18 7.58
N SER A 181 28.62 -17.32 7.67
CA SER A 181 28.64 -16.16 8.58
C SER A 181 29.03 -14.84 7.89
N ASN A 182 29.21 -14.85 6.56
CA ASN A 182 29.64 -13.68 5.79
C ASN A 182 28.51 -12.69 5.45
N GLY A 183 27.28 -12.94 5.92
CA GLY A 183 26.10 -12.12 5.64
C GLY A 183 25.46 -12.35 4.25
N ASN A 184 25.90 -13.35 3.48
CA ASN A 184 25.29 -13.68 2.20
C ASN A 184 23.89 -14.32 2.38
N VAL A 185 23.00 -14.08 1.42
CA VAL A 185 21.68 -14.70 1.28
C VAL A 185 21.60 -15.46 -0.06
N PRO A 186 22.31 -16.60 -0.21
CA PRO A 186 22.62 -17.19 -1.52
C PRO A 186 21.39 -17.51 -2.38
N TYR A 187 20.36 -18.14 -1.80
CA TYR A 187 19.14 -18.51 -2.54
C TYR A 187 18.28 -17.30 -2.89
N TYR A 188 18.39 -16.17 -2.18
CA TYR A 188 17.72 -14.92 -2.59
C TYR A 188 18.30 -14.39 -3.91
N CYS A 189 19.62 -14.45 -4.10
CA CYS A 189 20.28 -14.03 -5.34
C CYS A 189 19.94 -14.95 -6.51
N VAL A 190 19.93 -16.27 -6.25
CA VAL A 190 19.51 -17.28 -7.25
C VAL A 190 18.05 -17.06 -7.64
N HIS A 191 17.17 -16.78 -6.68
CA HIS A 191 15.76 -16.44 -6.97
C HIS A 191 15.65 -15.28 -7.96
N LYS A 192 16.38 -14.18 -7.78
CA LYS A 192 16.33 -13.04 -8.73
C LYS A 192 16.78 -13.45 -10.11
N THR A 193 17.87 -14.20 -10.21
CA THR A 193 18.40 -14.66 -11.50
C THR A 193 17.41 -15.59 -12.21
N LEU A 194 16.79 -16.53 -11.47
CA LEU A 194 15.74 -17.40 -12.01
C LEU A 194 14.52 -16.58 -12.49
N ALA A 195 14.04 -15.62 -11.68
CA ALA A 195 12.88 -14.80 -12.04
C ALA A 195 13.15 -13.99 -13.31
N GLY A 196 14.31 -13.31 -13.37
CA GLY A 196 14.72 -12.53 -14.54
C GLY A 196 14.85 -13.36 -15.81
N LEU A 197 15.50 -14.53 -15.74
CA LEU A 197 15.64 -15.42 -16.90
C LEU A 197 14.29 -15.97 -17.36
N LEU A 198 13.39 -16.26 -16.44
CA LEU A 198 12.03 -16.72 -16.74
C LEU A 198 11.22 -15.62 -17.45
N ASP A 199 11.30 -14.38 -16.97
CA ASP A 199 10.60 -13.25 -17.59
C ASP A 199 11.14 -12.94 -18.98
N VAL A 200 12.47 -13.00 -19.19
CA VAL A 200 13.05 -12.86 -20.52
C VAL A 200 12.54 -13.96 -21.45
N TRP A 201 12.52 -15.22 -21.01
CA TRP A 201 11.98 -16.30 -21.84
C TRP A 201 10.50 -16.07 -22.19
N ARG A 202 9.64 -15.78 -21.19
CA ARG A 202 8.20 -15.57 -21.35
C ARG A 202 7.86 -14.41 -22.30
N HIS A 203 8.55 -13.29 -22.13
CA HIS A 203 8.18 -12.03 -22.78
C HIS A 203 8.96 -11.74 -24.07
N THR A 204 10.10 -12.39 -24.29
CA THR A 204 10.90 -12.18 -25.53
C THR A 204 10.98 -13.43 -26.40
N GLY A 205 10.60 -14.60 -25.90
CA GLY A 205 10.76 -15.88 -26.60
C GLY A 205 12.20 -16.40 -26.64
N ASN A 206 13.12 -15.79 -25.88
CA ASN A 206 14.53 -16.17 -25.88
C ASN A 206 14.72 -17.60 -25.31
N THR A 207 15.00 -18.56 -26.18
CA THR A 207 15.21 -19.96 -25.83
C THR A 207 16.55 -20.21 -25.14
N GLN A 208 17.55 -19.35 -25.32
CA GLN A 208 18.79 -19.42 -24.55
C GLN A 208 18.54 -19.06 -23.08
N ALA A 209 17.68 -18.08 -22.81
CA ALA A 209 17.26 -17.73 -21.44
C ALA A 209 16.60 -18.93 -20.76
N ARG A 210 15.71 -19.65 -21.46
CA ARG A 210 15.13 -20.92 -21.01
C ARG A 210 16.22 -21.96 -20.68
N THR A 211 17.20 -22.15 -21.54
CA THR A 211 18.27 -23.12 -21.31
C THR A 211 19.07 -22.79 -20.05
N VAL A 212 19.50 -21.53 -19.89
CA VAL A 212 20.25 -21.08 -18.71
C VAL A 212 19.41 -21.21 -17.44
N LEU A 213 18.14 -20.81 -17.51
CA LEU A 213 17.15 -20.91 -16.44
C LEU A 213 17.00 -22.35 -15.95
N LEU A 214 16.71 -23.29 -16.85
CA LEU A 214 16.43 -24.67 -16.48
C LEU A 214 17.69 -25.40 -15.99
N ALA A 215 18.87 -25.03 -16.50
CA ALA A 215 20.13 -25.52 -15.97
C ALA A 215 20.39 -25.02 -14.53
N LEU A 216 20.12 -23.74 -14.24
CA LEU A 216 20.22 -23.19 -12.89
C LEU A 216 19.18 -23.80 -11.94
N ALA A 217 17.93 -23.96 -12.38
CA ALA A 217 16.89 -24.64 -11.60
C ALA A 217 17.26 -26.11 -11.34
N GLY A 218 17.84 -26.81 -12.32
CA GLY A 218 18.34 -28.18 -12.16
C GLY A 218 19.52 -28.29 -11.19
N TRP A 219 20.38 -27.27 -11.15
CA TRP A 219 21.42 -27.17 -10.13
C TRP A 219 20.82 -27.01 -8.72
N VAL A 220 19.79 -26.16 -8.55
CA VAL A 220 19.05 -26.04 -7.28
C VAL A 220 18.41 -27.36 -6.87
N ASP A 221 17.79 -28.08 -7.81
CA ASP A 221 17.23 -29.41 -7.56
C ASP A 221 18.29 -30.38 -7.02
N THR A 222 19.43 -30.48 -7.73
CA THR A 222 20.54 -31.36 -7.34
C THR A 222 21.07 -31.06 -5.94
N ARG A 223 21.16 -29.78 -5.57
CA ARG A 223 21.63 -29.37 -4.25
C ARG A 223 20.63 -29.62 -3.14
N THR A 224 19.36 -29.34 -3.39
CA THR A 224 18.32 -29.46 -2.37
C THR A 224 17.83 -30.90 -2.20
N SER A 225 17.95 -31.77 -3.20
CA SER A 225 17.49 -33.16 -3.14
C SER A 225 18.30 -34.04 -2.19
N ARG A 226 19.56 -33.67 -1.92
CA ARG A 226 20.47 -34.42 -1.03
C ARG A 226 20.32 -34.07 0.46
N LEU A 227 19.53 -33.06 0.78
CA LEU A 227 19.33 -32.57 2.14
C LEU A 227 18.14 -33.29 2.78
N SER A 228 18.28 -33.65 4.05
CA SER A 228 17.13 -34.13 4.83
C SER A 228 16.12 -33.00 5.04
N SER A 229 14.88 -33.36 5.39
CA SER A 229 13.86 -32.36 5.74
C SER A 229 14.30 -31.43 6.88
N SER A 230 15.03 -31.94 7.88
CA SER A 230 15.55 -31.10 8.98
C SER A 230 16.64 -30.14 8.51
N GLN A 231 17.54 -30.58 7.63
CA GLN A 231 18.56 -29.72 7.02
C GLN A 231 17.94 -28.63 6.15
N LEU A 232 16.94 -28.97 5.33
CA LEU A 232 16.18 -28.01 4.55
C LEU A 232 15.53 -26.97 5.45
N GLN A 233 14.75 -27.37 6.46
CA GLN A 233 14.08 -26.41 7.34
C GLN A 233 15.07 -25.52 8.10
N ALA A 234 16.22 -26.05 8.55
CA ALA A 234 17.27 -25.25 9.16
C ALA A 234 17.87 -24.23 8.18
N MET A 235 18.13 -24.63 6.93
CA MET A 235 18.63 -23.77 5.86
C MET A 235 17.65 -22.62 5.55
N LEU A 236 16.33 -22.90 5.54
CA LEU A 236 15.27 -21.92 5.28
C LEU A 236 15.15 -20.82 6.36
N GLY A 237 15.90 -20.95 7.48
CA GLY A 237 16.11 -19.88 8.45
C GLY A 237 16.91 -18.69 7.91
N THR A 238 17.64 -18.85 6.80
CA THR A 238 18.26 -17.74 6.06
C THR A 238 17.37 -17.36 4.87
N GLU A 239 17.35 -16.08 4.51
CA GLU A 239 16.53 -15.59 3.41
C GLU A 239 16.84 -16.29 2.07
N PHE A 240 15.77 -16.68 1.37
CA PHE A 240 15.79 -17.29 0.05
C PHE A 240 14.87 -16.55 -0.96
N GLY A 241 14.30 -15.41 -0.58
CA GLY A 241 13.30 -14.72 -1.40
C GLY A 241 12.11 -15.65 -1.76
N GLY A 242 11.64 -15.58 -3.01
CA GLY A 242 10.52 -16.36 -3.53
C GLY A 242 10.96 -17.56 -4.36
N MET A 243 11.92 -18.36 -3.87
CA MET A 243 12.34 -19.60 -4.56
C MET A 243 11.16 -20.53 -4.86
N ASN A 244 10.27 -20.74 -3.88
CA ASN A 244 9.05 -21.52 -4.08
C ASN A 244 8.15 -20.90 -5.17
N ALA A 245 7.98 -19.57 -5.18
CA ALA A 245 7.21 -18.88 -6.20
C ALA A 245 7.77 -19.08 -7.61
N VAL A 246 9.06 -18.81 -7.83
CA VAL A 246 9.66 -18.90 -9.17
C VAL A 246 9.72 -20.34 -9.68
N LEU A 247 9.98 -21.32 -8.81
CA LEU A 247 10.00 -22.73 -9.20
C LEU A 247 8.60 -23.27 -9.52
N ALA A 248 7.57 -22.88 -8.76
CA ALA A 248 6.17 -23.15 -9.11
C ALA A 248 5.79 -22.52 -10.45
N ASP A 249 6.33 -21.34 -10.75
CA ASP A 249 6.14 -20.67 -12.03
C ASP A 249 6.86 -21.35 -13.19
N ILE A 250 8.05 -21.90 -12.98
CA ILE A 250 8.73 -22.75 -13.97
C ILE A 250 7.91 -24.02 -14.22
N TYR A 251 7.30 -24.61 -13.18
CA TYR A 251 6.36 -25.72 -13.36
C TYR A 251 5.17 -25.32 -14.25
N GLN A 252 4.51 -24.18 -13.98
CA GLN A 252 3.40 -23.73 -14.82
C GLN A 252 3.84 -23.44 -16.27
N GLN A 253 5.06 -22.93 -16.44
CA GLN A 253 5.59 -22.63 -17.77
C GLN A 253 5.99 -23.87 -18.57
N THR A 254 6.49 -24.92 -17.92
CA THR A 254 7.06 -26.10 -18.59
C THR A 254 6.18 -27.34 -18.55
N GLY A 255 5.28 -27.44 -17.57
CA GLY A 255 4.52 -28.65 -17.26
C GLY A 255 5.32 -29.74 -16.52
N ASP A 256 6.62 -29.55 -16.28
CA ASP A 256 7.48 -30.55 -15.63
C ASP A 256 7.31 -30.51 -14.11
N GLY A 257 6.64 -31.53 -13.57
CA GLY A 257 6.33 -31.66 -12.15
C GLY A 257 7.54 -31.65 -11.21
N ARG A 258 8.74 -31.93 -11.72
CA ARG A 258 9.99 -31.79 -10.96
C ARG A 258 10.11 -30.41 -10.33
N TRP A 259 9.78 -29.35 -11.06
CA TRP A 259 9.96 -27.98 -10.56
C TRP A 259 9.02 -27.64 -9.40
N LEU A 260 7.81 -28.20 -9.39
CA LEU A 260 6.91 -28.11 -8.26
C LEU A 260 7.47 -28.86 -7.04
N THR A 261 8.06 -30.05 -7.24
CA THR A 261 8.74 -30.77 -6.15
C THR A 261 9.88 -29.93 -5.55
N VAL A 262 10.68 -29.26 -6.38
CA VAL A 262 11.74 -28.37 -5.88
C VAL A 262 11.16 -27.15 -5.17
N ALA A 263 10.08 -26.55 -5.69
CA ALA A 263 9.39 -25.42 -5.07
C ALA A 263 9.01 -25.74 -3.62
N GLN A 264 8.37 -26.89 -3.40
CA GLN A 264 7.88 -27.33 -2.10
C GLN A 264 9.00 -27.66 -1.10
N ARG A 265 10.26 -27.86 -1.54
CA ARG A 265 11.41 -27.96 -0.62
C ARG A 265 11.73 -26.62 0.06
N PHE A 266 11.24 -25.51 -0.49
CA PHE A 266 11.37 -24.17 0.08
C PHE A 266 10.17 -23.76 0.96
N ASP A 267 9.25 -24.69 1.24
CA ASP A 267 8.16 -24.46 2.20
C ASP A 267 8.70 -24.36 3.62
N HIS A 268 8.76 -23.13 4.14
CA HIS A 268 9.31 -22.87 5.46
C HIS A 268 8.23 -23.07 6.54
N ALA A 269 8.23 -24.25 7.15
CA ALA A 269 7.20 -24.69 8.11
C ALA A 269 7.05 -23.75 9.31
N ALA A 270 8.15 -23.17 9.82
CA ALA A 270 8.08 -22.22 10.95
C ALA A 270 7.27 -20.95 10.64
N VAL A 271 7.15 -20.57 9.35
CA VAL A 271 6.32 -19.45 8.90
C VAL A 271 4.94 -19.95 8.44
N PHE A 272 4.90 -21.06 7.71
CA PHE A 272 3.67 -21.56 7.09
C PHE A 272 2.71 -22.21 8.10
N ASN A 273 3.21 -22.91 9.12
CA ASN A 273 2.36 -23.60 10.09
C ASN A 273 1.47 -22.63 10.90
N PRO A 274 2.01 -21.55 11.51
CA PRO A 274 1.18 -20.55 12.19
C PRO A 274 0.15 -19.91 11.25
N LEU A 275 0.55 -19.54 10.03
CA LEU A 275 -0.36 -18.92 9.06
C LEU A 275 -1.47 -19.88 8.63
N ALA A 276 -1.16 -21.17 8.41
CA ALA A 276 -2.15 -22.18 8.09
C ALA A 276 -3.14 -22.45 9.23
N SER A 277 -2.72 -22.23 10.49
CA SER A 277 -3.59 -22.34 11.67
C SER A 277 -4.29 -21.03 12.04
N GLY A 278 -4.18 -19.99 11.21
CA GLY A 278 -4.82 -18.69 11.46
C GLY A 278 -4.18 -17.93 12.62
N GLN A 279 -2.88 -18.09 12.85
CA GLN A 279 -2.12 -17.41 13.90
C GLN A 279 -1.15 -16.37 13.31
N ASP A 280 -1.21 -15.16 13.84
CA ASP A 280 -0.22 -14.12 13.58
C ASP A 280 0.99 -14.30 14.50
N GLN A 281 2.11 -14.73 13.93
CA GLN A 281 3.43 -14.80 14.58
C GLN A 281 4.47 -13.98 13.80
N LEU A 282 4.05 -12.87 13.20
CA LEU A 282 4.90 -12.08 12.31
C LEU A 282 5.85 -11.15 13.07
N ASN A 283 5.49 -10.72 14.29
CA ASN A 283 6.27 -9.77 15.08
C ASN A 283 7.74 -10.16 15.19
N GLY A 284 8.64 -9.23 14.86
CA GLY A 284 10.08 -9.43 14.91
C GLY A 284 10.68 -10.16 13.72
N LEU A 285 9.88 -10.72 12.80
CA LEU A 285 10.40 -11.28 11.54
C LEU A 285 10.75 -10.16 10.56
N HIS A 286 11.85 -10.33 9.83
CA HIS A 286 12.18 -9.47 8.68
C HIS A 286 11.08 -9.61 7.63
N ALA A 287 10.37 -8.53 7.34
CA ALA A 287 9.12 -8.55 6.59
C ALA A 287 9.33 -8.94 5.12
N ASN A 288 10.26 -8.30 4.42
CA ASN A 288 10.53 -8.63 3.01
C ASN A 288 11.00 -10.08 2.77
N THR A 289 11.62 -10.72 3.77
CA THR A 289 11.96 -12.14 3.68
C THR A 289 10.70 -13.02 3.69
N GLN A 290 9.61 -12.60 4.33
CA GLN A 290 8.40 -13.43 4.48
C GLN A 290 7.44 -13.30 3.31
N VAL A 291 7.18 -12.07 2.82
CA VAL A 291 6.14 -11.84 1.79
C VAL A 291 6.34 -12.70 0.52
N PRO A 292 7.56 -12.82 -0.04
CA PRO A 292 7.81 -13.70 -1.19
C PRO A 292 7.47 -15.17 -0.95
N LYS A 293 7.60 -15.67 0.29
CA LYS A 293 7.21 -17.04 0.64
C LYS A 293 5.70 -17.22 0.50
N TRP A 294 4.93 -16.22 0.90
CA TRP A 294 3.45 -16.23 0.81
C TRP A 294 2.96 -16.08 -0.63
N ILE A 295 3.68 -15.30 -1.46
CA ILE A 295 3.46 -15.32 -2.92
C ILE A 295 3.66 -16.74 -3.44
N GLY A 296 4.73 -17.42 -3.01
CA GLY A 296 4.97 -18.81 -3.39
C GLY A 296 3.87 -19.76 -2.97
N ALA A 297 3.33 -19.63 -1.75
CA ALA A 297 2.13 -20.38 -1.34
C ALA A 297 0.94 -20.10 -2.29
N ALA A 298 0.66 -18.85 -2.64
CA ALA A 298 -0.39 -18.55 -3.61
C ALA A 298 -0.16 -19.21 -4.99
N ARG A 299 1.10 -19.27 -5.46
CA ARG A 299 1.47 -19.96 -6.71
C ARG A 299 1.36 -21.48 -6.58
N GLU A 300 1.72 -22.06 -5.45
CA GLU A 300 1.59 -23.51 -5.18
C GLU A 300 0.13 -23.94 -5.04
N TYR A 301 -0.74 -23.09 -4.50
CA TYR A 301 -2.19 -23.32 -4.59
C TYR A 301 -2.64 -23.38 -6.06
N LYS A 302 -2.21 -22.42 -6.89
CA LYS A 302 -2.57 -22.41 -8.32
C LYS A 302 -1.97 -23.57 -9.11
N ALA A 303 -0.87 -24.15 -8.63
CA ALA A 303 -0.26 -25.33 -9.21
C ALA A 303 -0.95 -26.65 -8.80
N THR A 304 -1.51 -26.72 -7.59
CA THR A 304 -1.94 -27.99 -6.96
C THR A 304 -3.41 -28.08 -6.56
N GLY A 305 -4.09 -26.95 -6.35
CA GLY A 305 -5.41 -26.88 -5.72
C GLY A 305 -5.42 -27.11 -4.20
N THR A 306 -4.26 -27.31 -3.55
CA THR A 306 -4.18 -27.61 -2.11
C THR A 306 -4.53 -26.39 -1.28
N THR A 307 -5.71 -26.38 -0.65
CA THR A 307 -6.28 -25.21 0.04
C THR A 307 -5.40 -24.66 1.16
N ARG A 308 -4.58 -25.50 1.81
CA ARG A 308 -3.61 -25.07 2.82
C ARG A 308 -2.76 -23.88 2.35
N TYR A 309 -2.27 -23.91 1.10
CA TYR A 309 -1.44 -22.83 0.57
C TYR A 309 -2.22 -21.54 0.32
N ARG A 310 -3.47 -21.64 -0.15
CA ARG A 310 -4.39 -20.50 -0.25
C ARG A 310 -4.62 -19.87 1.11
N ASP A 311 -4.87 -20.68 2.13
CA ASP A 311 -5.20 -20.21 3.46
C ASP A 311 -3.98 -19.53 4.12
N ILE A 312 -2.77 -20.06 3.92
CA ILE A 312 -1.51 -19.41 4.33
C ILE A 312 -1.40 -18.01 3.70
N ALA A 313 -1.54 -17.92 2.38
CA ALA A 313 -1.41 -16.67 1.64
C ALA A 313 -2.48 -15.64 2.06
N ALA A 314 -3.73 -16.08 2.20
CA ALA A 314 -4.85 -15.24 2.59
C ALA A 314 -4.74 -14.72 4.03
N ASN A 315 -4.35 -15.59 4.98
CA ASN A 315 -4.16 -15.20 6.37
C ASN A 315 -2.98 -14.23 6.52
N ALA A 316 -1.86 -14.49 5.85
CA ALA A 316 -0.70 -13.60 5.88
C ALA A 316 -1.02 -12.19 5.36
N TRP A 317 -1.76 -12.12 4.26
CA TRP A 317 -2.25 -10.85 3.71
C TRP A 317 -3.17 -10.15 4.73
N ALA A 318 -4.14 -10.86 5.29
CA ALA A 318 -5.11 -10.27 6.21
C ALA A 318 -4.45 -9.74 7.49
N PHE A 319 -3.54 -10.49 8.12
CA PHE A 319 -2.79 -10.02 9.28
C PHE A 319 -1.96 -8.79 8.94
N THR A 320 -1.21 -8.85 7.84
CA THR A 320 -0.33 -7.75 7.43
C THR A 320 -1.12 -6.46 7.17
N VAL A 321 -2.19 -6.53 6.38
CA VAL A 321 -2.98 -5.36 5.99
C VAL A 321 -3.75 -4.76 7.17
N ASN A 322 -4.32 -5.60 8.04
CA ASN A 322 -5.17 -5.11 9.13
C ASN A 322 -4.38 -4.64 10.35
N ALA A 323 -3.24 -5.26 10.66
CA ALA A 323 -2.55 -5.03 11.93
C ALA A 323 -1.11 -4.51 11.78
N HIS A 324 -0.45 -4.70 10.64
CA HIS A 324 0.98 -4.35 10.49
C HIS A 324 1.25 -3.26 9.45
N SER A 325 0.21 -2.72 8.83
CA SER A 325 0.34 -1.72 7.77
C SER A 325 0.03 -0.31 8.26
N TYR A 326 0.87 0.64 7.85
CA TYR A 326 0.66 2.07 8.04
C TYR A 326 -0.39 2.59 7.04
N VAL A 327 -0.88 3.81 7.23
CA VAL A 327 -1.94 4.41 6.40
C VAL A 327 -1.60 4.46 4.91
N ILE A 328 -0.30 4.50 4.57
CA ILE A 328 0.22 4.54 3.20
C ILE A 328 0.20 3.17 2.51
N GLY A 329 -0.21 2.10 3.21
CA GLY A 329 -0.25 0.71 2.72
C GLY A 329 1.05 -0.08 2.89
N GLY A 330 2.16 0.60 3.25
CA GLY A 330 3.42 -0.05 3.60
C GLY A 330 3.44 -0.62 5.01
N ASN A 331 4.40 -1.49 5.28
CA ASN A 331 4.59 -2.14 6.59
C ASN A 331 6.08 -2.21 6.97
N SER A 332 6.34 -2.68 8.19
CA SER A 332 7.65 -2.79 8.84
C SER A 332 8.28 -1.47 9.30
N GLN A 333 9.17 -1.57 10.27
CA GLN A 333 10.10 -0.53 10.66
C GLN A 333 11.47 -1.15 10.88
N ALA A 334 12.51 -0.53 10.30
CA ALA A 334 13.83 -1.13 10.14
C ALA A 334 13.72 -2.54 9.54
N GLU A 335 12.89 -2.72 8.50
CA GLU A 335 12.67 -3.97 7.75
C GLU A 335 11.91 -5.08 8.51
N HIS A 336 11.63 -4.90 9.80
CA HIS A 336 11.00 -5.93 10.62
C HIS A 336 9.54 -5.60 10.93
N PHE A 337 8.70 -6.63 10.96
CA PHE A 337 7.37 -6.52 11.55
C PHE A 337 7.49 -6.12 13.02
N ARG A 338 6.58 -5.26 13.46
CA ARG A 338 6.42 -4.84 14.86
C ARG A 338 5.22 -5.56 15.46
N PRO A 339 4.94 -5.43 16.76
CA PRO A 339 3.73 -6.05 17.33
C PRO A 339 2.48 -5.60 16.56
N PRO A 340 1.46 -6.46 16.43
CA PRO A 340 0.23 -6.09 15.73
C PRO A 340 -0.37 -4.81 16.34
N ASN A 341 -0.86 -3.93 15.46
CA ASN A 341 -1.39 -2.61 15.74
C ASN A 341 -0.37 -1.55 16.20
N ALA A 342 0.90 -1.88 16.40
CA ALA A 342 1.90 -0.91 16.85
C ALA A 342 2.34 0.03 15.70
N ILE A 343 1.57 1.10 15.50
CA ILE A 343 1.73 2.04 14.40
C ILE A 343 2.33 3.35 14.91
N ALA A 344 1.66 4.01 15.88
CA ALA A 344 2.06 5.33 16.35
C ALA A 344 3.45 5.33 17.00
N GLY A 345 3.82 4.24 17.70
CA GLY A 345 5.14 4.09 18.33
C GLY A 345 6.31 3.89 17.37
N TYR A 346 6.03 3.59 16.09
CA TYR A 346 7.04 3.24 15.08
C TYR A 346 7.02 4.17 13.86
N LEU A 347 6.64 5.44 14.08
CA LEU A 347 6.76 6.51 13.11
C LEU A 347 8.18 7.09 13.15
N THR A 348 9.11 6.46 12.41
CA THR A 348 10.56 6.70 12.46
C THR A 348 11.12 7.05 11.07
N ASN A 349 12.46 7.13 10.95
CA ASN A 349 13.16 7.36 9.68
C ASN A 349 13.19 6.15 8.76
N ASP A 350 13.11 4.96 9.33
CA ASP A 350 13.26 3.67 8.67
C ASP A 350 11.93 2.90 8.65
N THR A 351 10.82 3.63 8.72
CA THR A 351 9.48 3.08 8.51
C THR A 351 9.28 2.72 7.03
N CYS A 352 8.56 1.63 6.77
CA CYS A 352 8.07 1.26 5.44
C CYS A 352 9.16 1.08 4.37
N GLU A 353 9.76 -0.12 4.33
CA GLU A 353 10.59 -0.57 3.20
C GLU A 353 9.77 -0.72 1.91
N HIS A 354 10.30 -0.23 0.79
CA HIS A 354 9.65 -0.30 -0.54
C HIS A 354 9.39 -1.74 -1.02
N CYS A 355 10.35 -2.66 -0.87
CA CYS A 355 10.20 -4.05 -1.33
C CYS A 355 8.98 -4.75 -0.74
N ASN A 356 8.68 -4.49 0.53
CA ASN A 356 7.56 -5.12 1.24
C ASN A 356 6.26 -4.80 0.53
N THR A 357 6.08 -3.54 0.17
CA THR A 357 4.86 -3.07 -0.50
C THR A 357 4.79 -3.62 -1.92
N TYR A 358 5.89 -3.63 -2.66
CA TYR A 358 5.96 -4.30 -3.96
C TYR A 358 5.51 -5.77 -3.87
N ASN A 359 6.04 -6.53 -2.92
CA ASN A 359 5.69 -7.94 -2.74
C ASN A 359 4.25 -8.11 -2.22
N MET A 360 3.76 -7.22 -1.35
CA MET A 360 2.38 -7.23 -0.88
C MET A 360 1.41 -6.95 -2.03
N LEU A 361 1.74 -6.09 -2.98
CA LEU A 361 0.93 -5.88 -4.19
C LEU A 361 0.88 -7.12 -5.07
N LYS A 362 2.00 -7.82 -5.25
CA LYS A 362 2.02 -9.12 -5.95
C LYS A 362 1.13 -10.15 -5.26
N LEU A 363 1.26 -10.32 -3.94
CA LEU A 363 0.41 -11.23 -3.16
C LEU A 363 -1.08 -10.84 -3.26
N THR A 364 -1.38 -9.54 -3.15
CA THR A 364 -2.74 -9.00 -3.28
C THR A 364 -3.35 -9.37 -4.62
N ARG A 365 -2.60 -9.20 -5.70
CA ARG A 365 -3.02 -9.59 -7.05
C ARG A 365 -3.23 -11.09 -7.15
N GLU A 366 -2.31 -11.91 -6.65
CA GLU A 366 -2.45 -13.37 -6.69
C GLU A 366 -3.74 -13.86 -5.98
N LEU A 367 -4.09 -13.25 -4.84
CA LEU A 367 -5.31 -13.55 -4.09
C LEU A 367 -6.57 -13.01 -4.76
N TRP A 368 -6.53 -11.80 -5.32
CA TRP A 368 -7.68 -11.23 -6.04
C TRP A 368 -8.06 -12.05 -7.26
N LEU A 369 -7.09 -12.66 -7.96
CA LEU A 369 -7.35 -13.58 -9.06
C LEU A 369 -8.18 -14.81 -8.62
N LEU A 370 -8.14 -15.19 -7.34
CA LEU A 370 -8.94 -16.28 -6.77
C LEU A 370 -10.34 -15.81 -6.34
N ASP A 371 -10.45 -14.58 -5.84
CA ASP A 371 -11.69 -13.96 -5.36
C ASP A 371 -11.87 -12.54 -5.91
N PRO A 372 -12.28 -12.40 -7.20
CA PRO A 372 -12.37 -11.12 -7.86
C PRO A 372 -13.55 -10.26 -7.38
N ASN A 373 -14.37 -10.74 -6.44
CA ASN A 373 -15.44 -10.00 -5.80
C ASN A 373 -14.98 -9.18 -4.60
N ARG A 374 -13.82 -9.51 -4.02
CA ARG A 374 -13.33 -8.86 -2.81
C ARG A 374 -12.58 -7.56 -3.12
N VAL A 375 -13.34 -6.46 -3.15
CA VAL A 375 -12.85 -5.09 -3.39
C VAL A 375 -11.73 -4.68 -2.43
N ALA A 376 -11.73 -5.20 -1.19
CA ALA A 376 -10.69 -4.90 -0.19
C ALA A 376 -9.25 -5.15 -0.69
N TYR A 377 -9.03 -6.14 -1.56
CA TYR A 377 -7.72 -6.36 -2.17
C TYR A 377 -7.31 -5.16 -3.04
N VAL A 378 -8.21 -4.70 -3.91
CA VAL A 378 -7.91 -3.59 -4.84
C VAL A 378 -7.90 -2.24 -4.12
N ASP A 379 -8.69 -2.06 -3.06
CA ASP A 379 -8.63 -0.90 -2.18
C ASP A 379 -7.24 -0.78 -1.51
N PHE A 380 -6.72 -1.90 -0.99
CA PHE A 380 -5.34 -1.95 -0.48
C PHE A 380 -4.33 -1.69 -1.60
N TYR A 381 -4.50 -2.32 -2.77
CA TYR A 381 -3.60 -2.17 -3.91
C TYR A 381 -3.48 -0.69 -4.32
N GLU A 382 -4.61 -0.01 -4.50
CA GLU A 382 -4.67 1.41 -4.84
C GLU A 382 -4.00 2.28 -3.77
N ARG A 383 -4.30 2.02 -2.48
CA ARG A 383 -3.71 2.77 -1.37
C ARG A 383 -2.19 2.65 -1.36
N ALA A 384 -1.67 1.43 -1.40
CA ALA A 384 -0.23 1.15 -1.37
C ALA A 384 0.51 1.68 -2.60
N LEU A 385 -0.09 1.53 -3.79
CA LEU A 385 0.48 2.02 -5.05
C LEU A 385 0.64 3.55 -5.02
N TYR A 386 -0.44 4.28 -4.76
CA TYR A 386 -0.43 5.75 -4.82
C TYR A 386 0.34 6.40 -3.67
N ASN A 387 0.44 5.77 -2.50
CA ASN A 387 0.96 6.47 -1.32
C ASN A 387 2.34 6.00 -0.88
N HIS A 388 2.79 4.82 -1.32
CA HIS A 388 4.12 4.33 -1.00
C HIS A 388 4.97 4.13 -2.25
N LEU A 389 4.54 3.33 -3.23
CA LEU A 389 5.38 2.95 -4.37
C LEU A 389 5.64 4.11 -5.34
N VAL A 390 4.58 4.82 -5.77
CA VAL A 390 4.71 5.93 -6.73
C VAL A 390 5.57 7.06 -6.16
N GLY A 391 5.47 7.32 -4.86
CA GLY A 391 6.24 8.33 -4.14
C GLY A 391 7.69 7.93 -3.83
N ALA A 392 8.06 6.66 -3.98
CA ALA A 392 9.40 6.18 -3.68
C ALA A 392 10.42 6.50 -4.78
N GLN A 393 9.98 6.96 -5.95
CA GLN A 393 10.86 7.40 -7.04
C GLN A 393 11.07 8.93 -6.98
N ASN A 394 12.30 9.38 -7.18
CA ASN A 394 12.66 10.79 -7.29
C ASN A 394 12.12 11.37 -8.60
N PRO A 395 11.12 12.28 -8.58
CA PRO A 395 10.59 12.86 -9.80
C PRO A 395 11.52 13.90 -10.43
N ALA A 396 12.49 14.43 -9.69
CA ALA A 396 13.43 15.46 -10.15
C ALA A 396 14.66 14.88 -10.87
N ASP A 397 14.78 13.56 -10.93
CA ASP A 397 15.88 12.85 -11.56
C ASP A 397 15.41 12.16 -12.84
N SER A 398 16.13 12.36 -13.95
CA SER A 398 15.79 11.75 -15.24
C SER A 398 15.88 10.22 -15.24
N HIS A 399 16.66 9.63 -14.34
CA HIS A 399 16.77 8.19 -14.12
C HIS A 399 15.81 7.68 -13.04
N GLY A 400 15.17 8.58 -12.29
CA GLY A 400 14.17 8.20 -11.29
C GLY A 400 14.72 7.25 -10.22
N HIS A 401 15.81 7.66 -9.56
CA HIS A 401 16.36 6.92 -8.43
C HIS A 401 15.33 6.69 -7.31
N ILE A 402 15.49 5.59 -6.57
CA ILE A 402 14.48 5.04 -5.65
C ILE A 402 14.95 5.20 -4.19
N THR A 403 14.03 5.53 -3.28
CA THR A 403 14.26 5.44 -1.82
C THR A 403 14.01 4.05 -1.29
N TYR A 404 14.80 3.62 -0.31
CA TYR A 404 14.57 2.35 0.39
C TYR A 404 13.42 2.45 1.41
N PHE A 405 13.55 3.35 2.38
CA PHE A 405 12.54 3.62 3.40
C PHE A 405 11.70 4.85 3.04
N THR A 406 10.47 4.88 3.54
CA THR A 406 9.59 6.05 3.49
C THR A 406 9.33 6.52 4.93
N PRO A 407 10.13 7.49 5.44
CA PRO A 407 10.00 7.98 6.81
C PRO A 407 8.56 8.41 7.12
N LEU A 408 8.05 8.03 8.29
CA LEU A 408 6.73 8.49 8.75
C LEU A 408 6.80 9.30 10.06
N ARG A 409 8.01 9.54 10.58
CA ARG A 409 8.21 10.47 11.70
C ARG A 409 7.75 11.89 11.36
N PRO A 410 7.38 12.71 12.36
CA PRO A 410 7.18 14.14 12.16
C PRO A 410 8.46 14.79 11.62
N GLY A 411 8.32 15.55 10.54
CA GLY A 411 9.45 16.19 9.85
C GLY A 411 10.28 15.20 9.03
N GLY A 412 9.72 14.04 8.71
CA GLY A 412 10.31 13.08 7.78
C GLY A 412 10.55 13.73 6.41
N ARG A 413 11.54 13.21 5.67
CA ARG A 413 11.91 13.69 4.34
C ARG A 413 12.35 12.51 3.48
N ARG A 414 11.98 12.47 2.20
CA ARG A 414 12.43 11.41 1.29
C ARG A 414 13.90 11.59 0.95
N GLY A 415 14.60 10.47 0.74
CA GLY A 415 16.02 10.47 0.43
C GLY A 415 16.91 10.92 1.59
N VAL A 416 16.43 10.83 2.84
CA VAL A 416 17.27 10.91 4.05
C VAL A 416 17.01 9.70 4.98
N GLY A 417 18.07 9.11 5.53
CA GLY A 417 17.98 7.91 6.38
C GLY A 417 19.34 7.23 6.61
N PRO A 418 19.38 6.09 7.32
CA PRO A 418 20.62 5.39 7.63
C PRO A 418 21.30 4.83 6.37
N ALA A 419 22.63 4.95 6.31
CA ALA A 419 23.43 4.59 5.13
C ALA A 419 23.39 3.08 4.80
N TRP A 420 23.19 2.21 5.80
CA TRP A 420 23.31 0.75 5.64
C TRP A 420 22.12 0.12 4.89
N GLY A 421 20.96 0.77 4.87
CA GLY A 421 19.76 0.33 4.15
C GLY A 421 19.23 1.41 3.21
N GLY A 422 20.10 2.21 2.59
CA GLY A 422 19.68 3.12 1.51
C GLY A 422 18.74 4.25 1.93
N GLY A 423 19.08 4.94 3.02
CA GLY A 423 18.40 6.16 3.44
C GLY A 423 18.50 7.34 2.48
N THR A 424 19.30 7.27 1.42
CA THR A 424 19.33 8.28 0.36
C THR A 424 18.53 7.83 -0.86
N TRP A 425 18.46 8.68 -1.88
CA TRP A 425 18.13 8.17 -3.22
C TRP A 425 19.18 7.14 -3.64
N SER A 426 18.77 6.11 -4.37
CA SER A 426 19.71 5.22 -5.05
C SER A 426 20.58 6.01 -6.05
N THR A 427 21.60 5.37 -6.57
CA THR A 427 22.58 5.96 -7.51
C THR A 427 22.84 5.00 -8.65
N ASP A 428 23.32 5.54 -9.78
CA ASP A 428 23.48 4.78 -11.01
C ASP A 428 24.34 3.52 -10.84
N TYR A 429 25.45 3.63 -10.09
CA TYR A 429 26.45 2.56 -9.95
C TYR A 429 26.99 2.32 -8.53
N ALA A 430 26.49 2.99 -7.49
CA ALA A 430 27.07 2.91 -6.13
C ALA A 430 26.12 2.40 -5.03
N SER A 431 24.91 1.96 -5.37
CA SER A 431 23.87 1.55 -4.40
C SER A 431 23.45 0.10 -4.56
N PHE A 432 22.66 -0.21 -5.60
CA PHE A 432 22.16 -1.53 -5.95
C PHE A 432 21.44 -2.29 -4.83
N TRP A 433 20.63 -1.57 -4.05
CA TRP A 433 19.82 -2.16 -2.97
C TRP A 433 18.64 -2.98 -3.51
N CYS A 434 18.06 -3.85 -2.67
CA CYS A 434 16.84 -4.61 -3.03
C CYS A 434 15.69 -3.69 -3.47
N CYS A 435 15.52 -2.52 -2.82
CA CYS A 435 14.47 -1.55 -3.17
C CYS A 435 14.69 -0.89 -4.54
N GLN A 436 15.94 -0.73 -4.99
CA GLN A 436 16.22 -0.28 -6.35
C GLN A 436 15.82 -1.36 -7.36
N GLY A 437 16.08 -2.63 -7.06
CA GLY A 437 15.70 -3.76 -7.90
C GLY A 437 14.18 -3.88 -8.04
N THR A 438 13.45 -3.86 -6.93
CA THR A 438 11.97 -3.87 -6.97
C THR A 438 11.40 -2.58 -7.58
N GLY A 439 12.08 -1.45 -7.43
CA GLY A 439 11.68 -0.16 -8.00
C GLY A 439 11.71 -0.13 -9.53
N ILE A 440 12.71 -0.77 -10.16
CA ILE A 440 12.75 -0.84 -11.63
C ILE A 440 11.69 -1.80 -12.19
N GLU A 441 11.36 -2.88 -11.47
CA GLU A 441 10.29 -3.80 -11.87
C GLU A 441 8.91 -3.16 -11.74
N VAL A 442 8.57 -2.58 -10.58
CA VAL A 442 7.23 -2.01 -10.38
C VAL A 442 6.91 -0.95 -11.42
N ASN A 443 7.87 -0.07 -11.73
CA ASN A 443 7.66 1.05 -12.65
C ASN A 443 7.55 0.60 -14.12
N THR A 444 7.96 -0.61 -14.46
CA THR A 444 7.76 -1.18 -15.81
C THR A 444 6.45 -1.97 -15.93
N ALA A 445 5.78 -2.28 -14.83
CA ALA A 445 4.52 -3.05 -14.79
C ALA A 445 3.32 -2.33 -14.12
N LEU A 446 3.38 -1.00 -13.93
CA LEU A 446 2.35 -0.20 -13.21
C LEU A 446 0.90 -0.36 -13.70
N MET A 447 0.70 -0.87 -14.91
CA MET A 447 -0.61 -1.05 -15.55
C MET A 447 -1.23 -2.44 -15.36
N ASP A 448 -0.48 -3.40 -14.81
CA ASP A 448 -0.78 -4.84 -14.81
C ASP A 448 -2.01 -5.27 -13.98
N SER A 449 -2.60 -4.29 -13.30
CA SER A 449 -3.74 -4.44 -12.39
C SER A 449 -4.86 -3.44 -12.69
N VAL A 450 -4.79 -2.71 -13.81
CA VAL A 450 -5.85 -1.79 -14.24
C VAL A 450 -7.09 -2.57 -14.69
N TYR A 451 -6.88 -3.58 -15.54
CA TYR A 451 -7.94 -4.38 -16.15
C TYR A 451 -7.69 -5.88 -15.97
N PHE A 452 -8.78 -6.64 -15.86
CA PHE A 452 -8.79 -8.10 -15.86
C PHE A 452 -9.97 -8.60 -16.68
N HIS A 453 -9.96 -9.86 -17.09
CA HIS A 453 -11.07 -10.46 -17.82
C HIS A 453 -11.45 -11.85 -17.33
N ASN A 454 -12.69 -12.26 -17.58
CA ASN A 454 -13.12 -13.66 -17.50
C ASN A 454 -14.23 -13.89 -18.53
N GLY A 455 -13.96 -14.68 -19.56
CA GLY A 455 -14.88 -14.84 -20.69
C GLY A 455 -15.21 -13.49 -21.34
N ASP A 456 -16.48 -13.10 -21.27
CA ASP A 456 -17.03 -11.83 -21.76
C ASP A 456 -17.17 -10.77 -20.66
N VAL A 457 -16.53 -10.92 -19.50
CA VAL A 457 -16.48 -9.90 -18.45
C VAL A 457 -15.16 -9.15 -18.54
N LEU A 458 -15.22 -7.83 -18.69
CA LEU A 458 -14.10 -6.90 -18.51
C LEU A 458 -14.22 -6.24 -17.14
N THR A 459 -13.27 -6.50 -16.24
CA THR A 459 -13.20 -5.83 -14.93
C THR A 459 -12.25 -4.64 -14.97
N VAL A 460 -12.71 -3.47 -14.52
CA VAL A 460 -11.93 -2.24 -14.34
C VAL A 460 -11.67 -2.04 -12.86
N ASN A 461 -10.41 -2.22 -12.43
CA ASN A 461 -10.00 -2.18 -11.04
C ASN A 461 -9.43 -0.81 -10.64
N LEU A 462 -8.54 -0.25 -11.46
CA LEU A 462 -7.85 1.02 -11.18
C LEU A 462 -8.24 2.10 -12.18
N PHE A 463 -8.23 3.35 -11.72
CA PHE A 463 -8.65 4.52 -12.49
C PHE A 463 -7.44 5.32 -12.98
N ILE A 464 -6.77 4.79 -14.00
CA ILE A 464 -5.47 5.29 -14.49
C ILE A 464 -5.59 5.59 -15.99
N PRO A 465 -5.10 6.74 -16.49
CA PRO A 465 -5.06 7.04 -17.92
C PRO A 465 -4.33 5.94 -18.70
N SER A 466 -5.07 5.22 -19.52
CA SER A 466 -4.57 4.01 -20.17
C SER A 466 -5.38 3.62 -21.39
N VAL A 467 -4.78 2.78 -22.23
CA VAL A 467 -5.45 2.09 -23.34
C VAL A 467 -5.29 0.59 -23.15
N LEU A 468 -6.41 -0.12 -23.10
CA LEU A 468 -6.48 -1.57 -23.20
C LEU A 468 -6.76 -1.96 -24.66
N THR A 469 -5.98 -2.89 -25.20
CA THR A 469 -6.24 -3.58 -26.47
C THR A 469 -6.65 -5.03 -26.19
N TRP A 470 -7.94 -5.30 -26.17
CA TRP A 470 -8.52 -6.63 -25.99
C TRP A 470 -8.61 -7.34 -27.36
N SER A 471 -7.45 -7.75 -27.87
CA SER A 471 -7.28 -8.31 -29.21
C SER A 471 -8.18 -9.52 -29.47
N GLN A 472 -8.37 -10.40 -28.47
CA GLN A 472 -9.22 -11.60 -28.58
C GLN A 472 -10.67 -11.28 -28.91
N ARG A 473 -11.13 -10.04 -28.71
CA ARG A 473 -12.50 -9.60 -28.99
C ARG A 473 -12.58 -8.43 -29.98
N GLY A 474 -11.45 -7.97 -30.50
CA GLY A 474 -11.39 -6.77 -31.36
C GLY A 474 -11.90 -5.50 -30.66
N ILE A 475 -11.74 -5.42 -29.33
CA ILE A 475 -12.18 -4.27 -28.51
C ILE A 475 -10.98 -3.47 -28.03
N THR A 476 -11.09 -2.15 -28.06
CA THR A 476 -10.17 -1.23 -27.38
C THR A 476 -10.93 -0.48 -26.30
N VAL A 477 -10.31 -0.23 -25.15
CA VAL A 477 -10.87 0.64 -24.11
C VAL A 477 -9.86 1.72 -23.77
N THR A 478 -10.21 2.96 -24.07
CA THR A 478 -9.42 4.14 -23.68
C THR A 478 -9.98 4.74 -22.41
N GLN A 479 -9.20 4.73 -21.34
CA GLN A 479 -9.53 5.37 -20.07
C GLN A 479 -8.89 6.76 -20.01
N THR A 480 -9.72 7.79 -19.91
CA THR A 480 -9.29 9.19 -19.76
C THR A 480 -9.79 9.74 -18.43
N THR A 481 -8.86 10.24 -17.62
CA THR A 481 -9.16 10.78 -16.29
C THR A 481 -8.02 11.66 -15.78
N THR A 482 -8.33 12.55 -14.85
CA THR A 482 -7.33 13.27 -14.02
C THR A 482 -7.25 12.68 -12.61
N TYR A 483 -7.87 11.53 -12.35
CA TYR A 483 -7.83 10.83 -11.07
C TYR A 483 -6.38 10.65 -10.59
N PRO A 484 -6.07 10.91 -9.30
CA PRO A 484 -7.00 11.23 -8.22
C PRO A 484 -7.28 12.75 -8.01
N VAL A 485 -6.87 13.64 -8.91
CA VAL A 485 -7.23 15.08 -8.82
C VAL A 485 -8.72 15.29 -9.06
N GLY A 486 -9.24 14.67 -10.12
CA GLY A 486 -10.66 14.59 -10.43
C GLY A 486 -11.31 13.34 -9.83
N ASP A 487 -12.63 13.39 -9.66
CA ASP A 487 -13.44 12.28 -9.15
C ASP A 487 -14.06 11.41 -10.27
N THR A 488 -13.73 11.68 -11.53
CA THR A 488 -14.43 11.13 -12.69
C THR A 488 -13.45 10.47 -13.66
N THR A 489 -13.80 9.27 -14.15
CA THR A 489 -13.10 8.58 -15.24
C THR A 489 -14.05 8.28 -16.38
N THR A 490 -13.58 8.37 -17.62
CA THR A 490 -14.35 8.02 -18.81
C THR A 490 -13.66 6.89 -19.56
N LEU A 491 -14.41 5.83 -19.84
CA LEU A 491 -14.00 4.69 -20.65
C LEU A 491 -14.67 4.83 -22.03
N THR A 492 -13.86 5.02 -23.08
CA THR A 492 -14.33 5.06 -24.46
C THR A 492 -14.06 3.71 -25.12
N ILE A 493 -15.11 3.09 -25.65
CA ILE A 493 -15.01 1.79 -26.31
C ILE A 493 -14.71 1.97 -27.80
N GLY A 494 -13.70 1.26 -28.29
CA GLY A 494 -13.42 1.07 -29.71
C GLY A 494 -13.78 -0.34 -30.14
N GLY A 495 -14.29 -0.49 -31.37
CA GLY A 495 -14.84 -1.76 -31.86
C GLY A 495 -16.28 -2.00 -31.38
N SER A 496 -16.84 -3.15 -31.70
CA SER A 496 -18.22 -3.51 -31.33
C SER A 496 -18.32 -4.94 -30.83
N GLY A 497 -19.16 -5.17 -29.83
CA GLY A 497 -19.41 -6.51 -29.32
C GLY A 497 -20.19 -6.53 -28.02
N THR A 498 -20.74 -7.68 -27.67
CA THR A 498 -21.50 -7.89 -26.42
C THR A 498 -20.57 -8.31 -25.30
N PHE A 499 -20.54 -7.59 -24.18
CA PHE A 499 -19.77 -7.97 -22.99
C PHE A 499 -20.26 -7.26 -21.75
N THR A 500 -19.93 -7.80 -20.57
CA THR A 500 -20.16 -7.13 -19.29
C THR A 500 -18.96 -6.27 -18.92
N LEU A 501 -19.18 -4.97 -18.72
CA LEU A 501 -18.22 -4.09 -18.07
C LEU A 501 -18.49 -4.09 -16.55
N ARG A 502 -17.51 -4.51 -15.78
CA ARG A 502 -17.57 -4.63 -14.32
C ARG A 502 -16.61 -3.61 -13.70
N VAL A 503 -17.13 -2.55 -13.09
CA VAL A 503 -16.32 -1.44 -12.58
C VAL A 503 -16.27 -1.48 -11.06
N ARG A 504 -15.07 -1.37 -10.49
CA ARG A 504 -14.90 -1.28 -9.03
C ARG A 504 -15.60 -0.03 -8.49
N ILE A 505 -16.33 -0.17 -7.38
CA ILE A 505 -16.79 0.96 -6.56
C ILE A 505 -16.01 0.92 -5.24
N PRO A 506 -14.99 1.78 -5.05
CA PRO A 506 -14.11 1.72 -3.88
C PRO A 506 -14.86 1.88 -2.56
N ALA A 507 -14.41 1.27 -1.46
CA ALA A 507 -15.09 1.42 -0.16
C ALA A 507 -14.99 2.85 0.39
N TRP A 508 -14.00 3.64 -0.05
CA TRP A 508 -13.81 5.02 0.42
C TRP A 508 -14.81 6.01 -0.20
N THR A 509 -15.49 5.70 -1.30
CA THR A 509 -16.40 6.66 -1.96
C THR A 509 -17.81 6.65 -1.33
N SER A 510 -18.65 7.59 -1.73
CA SER A 510 -20.07 7.67 -1.35
C SER A 510 -20.84 8.37 -2.46
N GLY A 511 -21.98 7.79 -2.89
CA GLY A 511 -22.79 8.36 -3.97
C GLY A 511 -22.15 8.21 -5.36
N ALA A 512 -21.46 7.09 -5.60
CA ALA A 512 -20.89 6.80 -6.91
C ALA A 512 -21.97 6.66 -7.98
N THR A 513 -21.69 7.15 -9.18
CA THR A 513 -22.62 7.04 -10.31
C THR A 513 -21.91 6.50 -11.55
N VAL A 514 -22.68 5.81 -12.39
CA VAL A 514 -22.23 5.31 -13.68
C VAL A 514 -23.23 5.75 -14.74
N SER A 515 -22.74 6.37 -15.82
CA SER A 515 -23.54 6.76 -16.97
C SER A 515 -22.96 6.19 -18.27
N VAL A 516 -23.83 6.04 -19.25
CA VAL A 516 -23.51 5.55 -20.59
C VAL A 516 -23.97 6.58 -21.59
N ASN A 517 -23.08 7.10 -22.43
CA ASN A 517 -23.40 8.12 -23.43
C ASN A 517 -24.18 9.31 -22.81
N GLY A 518 -23.79 9.71 -21.60
CA GLY A 518 -24.44 10.77 -20.82
C GLY A 518 -25.67 10.35 -20.02
N ALA A 519 -26.28 9.19 -20.28
CA ALA A 519 -27.46 8.70 -19.58
C ALA A 519 -27.10 7.90 -18.32
N ALA A 520 -27.55 8.33 -17.14
CA ALA A 520 -27.34 7.63 -15.88
C ALA A 520 -27.94 6.21 -15.92
N GLN A 521 -27.21 5.23 -15.40
CA GLN A 521 -27.62 3.83 -15.39
C GLN A 521 -28.23 3.46 -14.03
N SER A 522 -29.35 2.71 -14.05
CA SER A 522 -30.01 2.21 -12.85
C SER A 522 -29.39 0.89 -12.38
N ILE A 523 -28.12 0.95 -11.96
CA ILE A 523 -27.36 -0.20 -11.44
C ILE A 523 -26.90 0.05 -10.01
N SER A 524 -26.61 -1.01 -9.27
CA SER A 524 -26.02 -0.87 -7.93
C SER A 524 -24.60 -0.31 -8.00
N THR A 525 -24.36 0.76 -7.24
CA THR A 525 -23.05 1.38 -7.06
C THR A 525 -22.66 1.42 -5.57
N THR A 526 -22.97 0.34 -4.84
CA THR A 526 -22.65 0.22 -3.41
C THR A 526 -21.13 0.28 -3.19
N PRO A 527 -20.61 1.16 -2.32
CA PRO A 527 -19.19 1.17 -1.95
C PRO A 527 -18.70 -0.19 -1.47
N GLY A 528 -17.49 -0.58 -1.88
CA GLY A 528 -16.91 -1.89 -1.54
C GLY A 528 -17.42 -3.03 -2.43
N THR A 529 -18.04 -2.74 -3.57
CA THR A 529 -18.56 -3.75 -4.51
C THR A 529 -18.15 -3.44 -5.96
N TYR A 530 -18.66 -4.21 -6.93
CA TYR A 530 -18.50 -3.93 -8.35
C TYR A 530 -19.86 -3.65 -9.01
N ALA A 531 -19.94 -2.54 -9.73
CA ALA A 531 -21.07 -2.22 -10.58
C ALA A 531 -20.92 -2.95 -11.93
N SER A 532 -21.98 -3.60 -12.42
CA SER A 532 -21.93 -4.40 -13.65
C SER A 532 -22.89 -3.88 -14.72
N LEU A 533 -22.39 -3.77 -15.95
CA LEU A 533 -23.10 -3.30 -17.14
C LEU A 533 -22.98 -4.32 -18.26
N ALA A 534 -23.96 -5.19 -18.41
CA ALA A 534 -24.06 -6.13 -19.54
C ALA A 534 -24.79 -5.46 -20.72
N ARG A 535 -24.13 -5.36 -21.87
CA ARG A 535 -24.69 -4.67 -23.04
C ARG A 535 -23.96 -5.04 -24.32
N THR A 536 -24.59 -4.71 -25.44
CA THR A 536 -23.92 -4.63 -26.75
C THR A 536 -23.29 -3.26 -26.87
N TRP A 537 -21.98 -3.23 -27.09
CA TRP A 537 -21.20 -2.01 -27.21
C TRP A 537 -20.94 -1.70 -28.68
N ALA A 538 -21.03 -0.42 -29.02
CA ALA A 538 -20.62 0.11 -30.32
C ALA A 538 -19.38 1.01 -30.16
N SER A 539 -18.63 1.16 -31.25
CA SER A 539 -17.45 2.01 -31.24
C SER A 539 -17.87 3.47 -31.00
N GLY A 540 -17.17 4.15 -30.09
CA GLY A 540 -17.49 5.50 -29.65
C GLY A 540 -18.40 5.56 -28.42
N ASP A 541 -18.95 4.42 -27.96
CA ASP A 541 -19.67 4.38 -26.69
C ASP A 541 -18.78 4.83 -25.53
N THR A 542 -19.34 5.63 -24.65
CA THR A 542 -18.66 6.15 -23.45
C THR A 542 -19.33 5.65 -22.17
N VAL A 543 -18.50 5.31 -21.19
CA VAL A 543 -18.93 5.04 -19.81
C VAL A 543 -18.25 6.05 -18.91
N THR A 544 -19.03 6.87 -18.24
CA THR A 544 -18.49 7.81 -17.26
C THR A 544 -18.78 7.27 -15.86
N VAL A 545 -17.74 7.14 -15.06
CA VAL A 545 -17.80 6.66 -13.68
C VAL A 545 -17.36 7.81 -12.78
N ARG A 546 -18.26 8.24 -11.89
CA ARG A 546 -17.97 9.30 -10.91
C ARG A 546 -17.90 8.68 -9.52
N LEU A 547 -16.81 8.96 -8.82
CA LEU A 547 -16.44 8.43 -7.51
C LEU A 547 -16.17 9.59 -6.54
N PRO A 548 -17.22 10.20 -5.97
CA PRO A 548 -17.06 11.36 -5.09
C PRO A 548 -16.06 11.09 -3.96
N MET A 549 -15.08 11.97 -3.84
CA MET A 549 -14.01 11.92 -2.84
C MET A 549 -14.35 12.81 -1.64
N ARG A 550 -13.96 12.36 -0.45
CA ARG A 550 -14.12 13.10 0.80
C ARG A 550 -12.84 13.07 1.63
N VAL A 551 -12.69 14.06 2.50
CA VAL A 551 -11.66 14.06 3.53
C VAL A 551 -12.04 13.04 4.62
N VAL A 552 -11.11 12.17 4.99
CA VAL A 552 -11.27 11.23 6.10
C VAL A 552 -10.04 11.32 7.01
N VAL A 553 -10.29 11.48 8.31
CA VAL A 553 -9.28 11.36 9.35
C VAL A 553 -9.29 9.92 9.85
N GLN A 554 -8.17 9.22 9.68
CA GLN A 554 -8.00 7.81 10.04
C GLN A 554 -7.02 7.71 11.21
N ALA A 555 -7.51 7.28 12.37
CA ALA A 555 -6.67 7.01 13.53
C ALA A 555 -5.67 5.87 13.26
N ALA A 556 -4.52 5.93 13.92
CA ALA A 556 -3.60 4.82 14.05
C ALA A 556 -4.26 3.72 14.90
N ASN A 557 -3.96 2.46 14.58
CA ASN A 557 -4.62 1.31 15.20
C ASN A 557 -4.44 1.27 16.73
N ASP A 558 -3.28 1.70 17.24
CA ASP A 558 -2.89 1.70 18.65
C ASP A 558 -3.17 3.01 19.39
N ASN A 559 -3.47 4.11 18.68
CA ASN A 559 -3.63 5.41 19.31
C ASN A 559 -4.62 6.29 18.57
N ALA A 560 -5.83 6.44 19.14
CA ALA A 560 -6.89 7.29 18.60
C ALA A 560 -6.52 8.78 18.52
N ASN A 561 -5.51 9.22 19.28
CA ASN A 561 -5.00 10.59 19.27
C ASN A 561 -3.89 10.83 18.24
N VAL A 562 -3.54 9.82 17.44
CA VAL A 562 -2.60 9.94 16.32
C VAL A 562 -3.34 9.53 15.07
N ALA A 563 -3.49 10.44 14.12
CA ALA A 563 -4.29 10.17 12.91
C ALA A 563 -3.62 10.71 11.65
N ALA A 564 -3.96 10.12 10.51
CA ALA A 564 -3.59 10.61 9.20
C ALA A 564 -4.83 11.09 8.44
N VAL A 565 -4.61 11.97 7.45
CA VAL A 565 -5.69 12.53 6.64
C VAL A 565 -5.63 11.92 5.25
N THR A 566 -6.79 11.53 4.71
CA THR A 566 -6.91 11.03 3.34
C THR A 566 -7.97 11.81 2.55
N TYR A 567 -7.82 11.86 1.23
CA TYR A 567 -8.82 12.35 0.29
C TYR A 567 -8.98 11.32 -0.83
N GLY A 568 -10.11 10.61 -0.82
CA GLY A 568 -10.30 9.43 -1.67
C GLY A 568 -9.19 8.39 -1.41
N PRO A 569 -8.44 7.94 -2.44
CA PRO A 569 -7.36 6.96 -2.25
C PRO A 569 -6.06 7.57 -1.72
N VAL A 570 -5.94 8.90 -1.68
CA VAL A 570 -4.67 9.60 -1.45
C VAL A 570 -4.52 9.96 0.02
N VAL A 571 -3.37 9.65 0.59
CA VAL A 571 -2.90 10.14 1.89
C VAL A 571 -2.35 11.54 1.71
N LEU A 572 -2.81 12.47 2.53
CA LEU A 572 -2.32 13.84 2.55
C LEU A 572 -1.19 14.00 3.58
N SER A 573 -0.21 14.81 3.25
CA SER A 573 0.88 15.20 4.16
C SER A 573 0.97 16.71 4.28
N GLY A 574 1.30 17.20 5.48
CA GLY A 574 1.60 18.60 5.72
C GLY A 574 2.99 18.97 5.22
N ASN A 575 3.11 20.09 4.52
CA ASN A 575 4.38 20.62 4.05
C ASN A 575 4.96 21.60 5.08
N TYR A 576 6.14 21.27 5.62
CA TYR A 576 6.86 22.08 6.60
C TYR A 576 8.15 22.69 6.06
N GLY A 577 8.37 22.66 4.74
CA GLY A 577 9.56 23.23 4.12
C GLY A 577 10.84 22.61 4.69
N ASN A 578 11.70 23.41 5.32
CA ASN A 578 12.89 22.91 6.01
C ASN A 578 12.75 22.94 7.55
N THR A 579 11.56 23.23 8.07
CA THR A 579 11.31 23.29 9.51
C THR A 579 11.45 21.91 10.14
N THR A 580 12.29 21.78 11.15
CA THR A 580 12.42 20.57 11.95
C THR A 580 11.23 20.43 12.88
N LEU A 581 10.65 19.23 12.93
CA LEU A 581 9.58 18.89 13.86
C LEU A 581 10.11 17.91 14.91
N THR A 582 9.90 18.23 16.19
CA THR A 582 10.29 17.39 17.33
C THR A 582 9.15 16.52 17.84
N ALA A 583 7.92 16.82 17.44
CA ALA A 583 6.71 16.07 17.80
C ALA A 583 5.68 16.16 16.66
N LEU A 584 4.67 15.29 16.71
CA LEU A 584 3.52 15.34 15.79
C LEU A 584 2.78 16.68 15.98
N PRO A 585 2.59 17.49 14.92
CA PRO A 585 1.79 18.70 15.02
C PRO A 585 0.33 18.38 15.37
N ALA A 586 -0.28 19.19 16.24
CA ALA A 586 -1.68 19.07 16.63
C ALA A 586 -2.59 19.63 15.54
N LEU A 587 -3.31 18.77 14.84
CA LEU A 587 -4.21 19.15 13.74
C LEU A 587 -5.61 19.47 14.27
N THR A 588 -6.16 20.62 13.88
CA THR A 588 -7.60 20.90 13.99
C THR A 588 -8.30 20.19 12.85
N THR A 589 -8.82 18.99 13.09
CA THR A 589 -9.33 18.08 12.04
C THR A 589 -10.39 18.69 11.13
N GLY A 590 -11.30 19.51 11.68
CA GLY A 590 -12.35 20.20 10.92
C GLY A 590 -11.88 21.35 10.02
N SER A 591 -10.60 21.74 10.09
CA SER A 591 -10.05 22.84 9.29
C SER A 591 -9.56 22.43 7.90
N VAL A 592 -9.45 21.12 7.63
CA VAL A 592 -8.91 20.60 6.36
C VAL A 592 -9.84 20.96 5.21
N THR A 593 -9.40 21.88 4.37
CA THR A 593 -10.19 22.45 3.27
C THR A 593 -9.43 22.32 1.96
N ARG A 594 -10.11 21.85 0.90
CA ARG A 594 -9.52 21.78 -0.45
C ARG A 594 -9.42 23.20 -1.03
N THR A 595 -8.25 23.59 -1.52
CA THR A 595 -7.95 24.94 -2.01
C THR A 595 -7.77 25.02 -3.54
N SER A 596 -7.75 23.87 -4.23
CA SER A 596 -7.58 23.79 -5.69
C SER A 596 -8.49 22.74 -6.31
N THR A 597 -9.02 23.02 -7.50
CA THR A 597 -9.77 22.07 -8.34
C THR A 597 -8.89 21.38 -9.39
N SER A 598 -7.75 21.96 -9.76
CA SER A 598 -6.82 21.45 -10.77
C SER A 598 -5.64 20.66 -10.19
N SER A 599 -5.52 20.62 -8.87
CA SER A 599 -4.53 19.83 -8.13
C SER A 599 -5.11 19.33 -6.81
N LEU A 600 -4.42 18.37 -6.18
CA LEU A 600 -4.70 17.96 -4.80
C LEU A 600 -3.98 18.93 -3.84
N ALA A 601 -4.55 20.12 -3.66
CA ALA A 601 -4.05 21.11 -2.70
C ALA A 601 -5.10 21.39 -1.62
N PHE A 602 -4.64 21.44 -0.37
CA PHE A 602 -5.48 21.64 0.81
C PHE A 602 -4.78 22.60 1.78
N SER A 603 -5.56 23.23 2.64
CA SER A 603 -5.07 23.96 3.82
C SER A 603 -5.68 23.36 5.08
N ALA A 604 -4.95 23.42 6.19
CA ALA A 604 -5.45 23.08 7.52
C ALA A 604 -4.81 23.99 8.58
N THR A 605 -5.35 23.98 9.79
CA THR A 605 -4.74 24.58 10.98
C THR A 605 -4.06 23.49 11.79
N ALA A 606 -2.75 23.64 12.02
CA ALA A 606 -1.97 22.79 12.90
C ALA A 606 -1.12 23.64 13.86
N ASN A 607 -1.11 23.31 15.15
CA ASN A 607 -0.48 24.12 16.21
C ASN A 607 -0.86 25.61 16.15
N GLY A 608 -2.12 25.91 15.80
CA GLY A 608 -2.62 27.28 15.68
C GLY A 608 -2.19 28.04 14.42
N ALA A 609 -1.41 27.42 13.51
CA ALA A 609 -0.96 28.04 12.26
C ALA A 609 -1.52 27.31 11.03
N THR A 610 -1.71 28.06 9.93
CA THR A 610 -2.09 27.47 8.65
C THR A 610 -0.93 26.65 8.07
N VAL A 611 -1.22 25.42 7.66
CA VAL A 611 -0.30 24.50 6.98
C VAL A 611 -0.89 24.05 5.66
N ALA A 612 -0.05 24.00 4.61
CA ALA A 612 -0.44 23.45 3.32
C ALA A 612 -0.37 21.92 3.36
N LEU A 613 -1.41 21.26 2.85
CA LEU A 613 -1.48 19.80 2.71
C LEU A 613 -1.51 19.46 1.22
N GLY A 614 -0.79 18.39 0.85
CA GLY A 614 -0.74 17.86 -0.51
C GLY A 614 -0.64 16.33 -0.52
N PRO A 615 -0.70 15.70 -1.71
CA PRO A 615 -0.59 14.25 -1.84
C PRO A 615 0.78 13.77 -1.37
N PHE A 616 0.82 12.73 -0.54
CA PHE A 616 2.06 12.25 0.07
C PHE A 616 3.09 11.70 -0.94
N HIS A 617 2.63 11.21 -2.11
CA HIS A 617 3.55 10.80 -3.19
C HIS A 617 4.29 11.96 -3.85
N ASP A 618 3.88 13.20 -3.59
CA ASP A 618 4.55 14.42 -4.04
C ASP A 618 5.38 15.10 -2.94
N ALA A 619 5.44 14.51 -1.75
CA ALA A 619 6.21 15.03 -0.61
C ALA A 619 7.73 14.82 -0.81
N HIS A 620 8.30 15.58 -1.75
CA HIS A 620 9.72 15.57 -2.13
C HIS A 620 10.38 16.92 -1.86
N GLY A 621 11.65 16.92 -1.45
CA GLY A 621 12.44 18.15 -1.28
C GLY A 621 12.08 19.01 -0.05
N HIS A 622 11.20 18.54 0.82
CA HIS A 622 10.80 19.23 2.05
C HIS A 622 10.54 18.23 3.18
N ASN A 623 10.54 18.73 4.41
CA ASN A 623 10.10 18.05 5.62
C ASN A 623 8.57 17.99 5.61
N TYR A 624 8.02 16.83 5.92
CA TYR A 624 6.59 16.59 5.96
C TYR A 624 6.14 15.91 7.24
N THR A 625 4.83 15.89 7.47
CA THR A 625 4.20 14.97 8.42
C THR A 625 2.99 14.31 7.76
N VAL A 626 2.86 12.99 7.92
CA VAL A 626 1.68 12.22 7.46
C VAL A 626 0.70 12.02 8.60
N TYR A 627 1.22 11.68 9.77
CA TYR A 627 0.46 11.56 11.00
C TYR A 627 0.47 12.87 11.78
N TRP A 628 -0.59 13.08 12.54
CA TRP A 628 -0.89 14.27 13.30
C TRP A 628 -1.31 13.88 14.70
N SER A 629 -1.02 14.74 15.68
CA SER A 629 -1.70 14.67 16.97
C SER A 629 -3.11 15.21 16.83
N THR A 630 -4.10 14.51 17.39
CA THR A 630 -5.50 14.94 17.42
C THR A 630 -5.98 15.18 18.85
N SER A 631 -5.12 15.02 19.87
CA SER A 631 -5.45 15.24 21.29
C SER A 631 -5.46 16.71 21.74
N GLY A 632 -5.10 17.66 20.87
CA GLY A 632 -4.93 19.08 21.23
C GLY A 632 -5.57 20.10 20.27
N GLY A 633 -6.26 19.64 19.23
CA GLY A 633 -7.19 20.48 18.45
C GLY A 633 -8.58 20.00 18.81
N GLY A 634 -9.36 20.82 19.52
CA GLY A 634 -10.64 20.45 20.15
C GLY A 634 -11.32 19.27 19.47
N SER A 635 -11.37 18.13 20.15
CA SER A 635 -12.10 16.96 19.67
C SER A 635 -13.57 17.38 19.56
N GLY A 636 -14.00 17.64 18.32
CA GLY A 636 -15.41 17.61 17.96
C GLY A 636 -15.94 16.18 18.00
N GLY A 637 -15.69 15.46 19.10
CA GLY A 637 -16.46 14.28 19.44
C GLY A 637 -17.92 14.70 19.56
N ALA A 638 -18.86 13.87 19.11
CA ALA A 638 -20.26 14.14 19.35
C ALA A 638 -20.48 14.25 20.86
N THR A 639 -20.81 15.45 21.35
CA THR A 639 -21.23 15.63 22.74
C THR A 639 -22.69 15.24 22.86
N TYR A 640 -23.06 14.75 24.04
CA TYR A 640 -24.43 14.40 24.38
C TYR A 640 -24.84 15.19 25.61
N LYS A 641 -26.10 15.58 25.66
CA LYS A 641 -26.75 15.98 26.92
C LYS A 641 -27.35 14.74 27.54
N LEU A 642 -27.10 14.57 28.84
CA LEU A 642 -27.73 13.52 29.64
C LEU A 642 -29.02 14.13 30.20
N VAL A 643 -30.16 13.80 29.59
CA VAL A 643 -31.47 14.32 29.97
C VAL A 643 -32.13 13.35 30.95
N ASN A 644 -32.44 13.80 32.16
CA ASN A 644 -33.14 12.97 33.14
C ASN A 644 -34.57 12.66 32.66
N ALA A 645 -34.95 11.39 32.65
CA ALA A 645 -36.23 10.98 32.08
C ALA A 645 -37.45 11.44 32.90
N GLY A 646 -37.28 11.65 34.21
CA GLY A 646 -38.34 12.11 35.10
C GLY A 646 -38.58 13.62 35.08
N THR A 647 -37.55 14.42 34.81
CA THR A 647 -37.63 15.90 34.89
C THR A 647 -37.48 16.60 33.54
N GLY A 648 -36.84 15.98 32.55
CA GLY A 648 -36.43 16.63 31.30
C GLY A 648 -35.25 17.60 31.45
N LEU A 649 -34.70 17.74 32.66
CA LEU A 649 -33.52 18.56 32.93
C LEU A 649 -32.24 17.83 32.51
N VAL A 650 -31.18 18.58 32.24
CA VAL A 650 -29.90 18.04 31.77
C VAL A 650 -28.87 18.00 32.89
N LEU A 651 -27.97 17.00 32.85
CA LEU A 651 -26.83 16.93 33.75
C LEU A 651 -25.78 17.99 33.37
N GLY A 652 -25.46 18.85 34.32
CA GLY A 652 -24.46 19.91 34.21
C GLY A 652 -23.49 19.93 35.39
N VAL A 653 -22.56 20.88 35.37
CA VAL A 653 -21.62 21.12 36.49
C VAL A 653 -21.97 22.44 37.14
N GLN A 654 -22.17 22.41 38.46
CA GLN A 654 -22.58 23.60 39.23
C GLN A 654 -21.63 24.78 38.98
N ASN A 655 -22.21 25.93 38.66
CA ASN A 655 -21.51 27.18 38.33
C ASN A 655 -20.50 27.05 37.18
N MET A 656 -20.68 26.06 36.29
CA MET A 656 -19.74 25.76 35.19
C MET A 656 -18.29 25.58 35.67
N SER A 657 -18.13 25.08 36.90
CA SER A 657 -16.82 24.94 37.51
C SER A 657 -15.89 24.14 36.60
N THR A 658 -14.63 24.57 36.52
CA THR A 658 -13.55 23.80 35.88
C THR A 658 -12.62 23.16 36.90
N ALA A 659 -12.90 23.28 38.19
CA ALA A 659 -12.10 22.68 39.26
C ALA A 659 -12.47 21.22 39.52
N ASP A 660 -11.51 20.47 40.06
CA ASP A 660 -11.75 19.16 40.66
C ASP A 660 -12.75 19.28 41.82
N GLY A 661 -13.64 18.30 41.95
CA GLY A 661 -14.70 18.31 42.94
C GLY A 661 -15.90 19.20 42.59
N GLY A 662 -15.97 19.73 41.36
CA GLY A 662 -17.17 20.42 40.87
C GLY A 662 -18.40 19.53 40.92
N LEU A 663 -19.49 20.00 41.54
CA LEU A 663 -20.71 19.21 41.76
C LEU A 663 -21.46 18.97 40.45
N ALA A 664 -21.81 17.71 40.17
CA ALA A 664 -22.74 17.39 39.10
C ALA A 664 -24.18 17.62 39.60
N VAL A 665 -24.96 18.37 38.85
CA VAL A 665 -26.34 18.75 39.19
C VAL A 665 -27.23 18.63 37.96
N GLN A 666 -28.55 18.49 38.15
CA GLN A 666 -29.48 18.71 37.04
C GLN A 666 -29.84 20.20 36.93
N TRP A 667 -29.98 20.69 35.70
CA TRP A 667 -30.33 22.08 35.43
C TRP A 667 -31.18 22.20 34.15
N GLY A 668 -31.84 23.35 33.98
CA GLY A 668 -32.46 23.66 32.69
C GLY A 668 -31.40 23.84 31.62
N ASP A 669 -31.63 23.35 30.41
CA ASP A 669 -30.63 23.43 29.35
C ASP A 669 -30.35 24.89 28.92
N SER A 670 -29.23 25.45 29.38
CA SER A 670 -28.75 26.80 29.07
C SER A 670 -27.99 26.89 27.74
N GLY A 671 -27.77 25.77 27.04
CA GLY A 671 -26.94 25.73 25.83
C GLY A 671 -25.44 25.87 26.08
N THR A 672 -24.99 25.88 27.34
CA THR A 672 -23.59 26.05 27.73
C THR A 672 -22.84 24.72 27.74
N ALA A 673 -21.52 24.77 27.57
CA ALA A 673 -20.68 23.60 27.36
C ALA A 673 -20.59 22.67 28.59
N ASP A 674 -20.95 23.14 29.78
CA ASP A 674 -20.96 22.34 31.01
C ASP A 674 -22.09 21.30 31.03
N HIS A 675 -23.09 21.42 30.14
CA HIS A 675 -24.15 20.43 29.94
C HIS A 675 -23.82 19.38 28.88
N ASN A 676 -22.71 19.56 28.17
CA ASN A 676 -22.30 18.71 27.05
C ASN A 676 -21.24 17.71 27.52
N TRP A 677 -21.50 16.43 27.28
CA TRP A 677 -20.62 15.35 27.71
C TRP A 677 -20.12 14.54 26.51
N GLU A 678 -18.81 14.47 26.35
CA GLU A 678 -18.13 13.57 25.44
C GLU A 678 -18.09 12.17 26.06
N MET A 679 -18.58 11.16 25.35
CA MET A 679 -18.49 9.77 25.78
C MET A 679 -17.19 9.15 25.29
N ILE A 680 -16.26 8.89 26.22
CA ILE A 680 -14.96 8.28 25.92
C ILE A 680 -15.07 6.79 26.20
N THR A 681 -14.98 5.97 25.15
CA THR A 681 -15.01 4.51 25.28
C THR A 681 -13.78 4.02 26.05
N ASP A 682 -13.98 3.14 27.02
CA ASP A 682 -12.97 2.51 27.87
C ASP A 682 -13.34 1.03 28.11
N GLY A 683 -12.93 0.18 27.16
CA GLY A 683 -13.34 -1.22 27.12
C GLY A 683 -14.85 -1.35 26.88
N SER A 684 -15.55 -2.05 27.77
CA SER A 684 -17.02 -2.13 27.81
C SER A 684 -17.70 -0.97 28.54
N ALA A 685 -16.92 -0.06 29.14
CA ALA A 685 -17.40 1.11 29.87
C ALA A 685 -17.21 2.40 29.05
N VAL A 686 -17.77 3.49 29.55
CA VAL A 686 -17.59 4.85 29.08
C VAL A 686 -17.15 5.75 30.23
N ARG A 687 -16.36 6.77 29.93
CA ARG A 687 -16.14 7.93 30.80
C ARG A 687 -16.87 9.11 30.19
N PHE A 688 -17.63 9.84 30.99
CA PHE A 688 -18.29 11.06 30.53
C PHE A 688 -17.37 12.24 30.80
N ARG A 689 -16.76 12.79 29.76
CA ARG A 689 -15.92 14.00 29.86
C ARG A 689 -16.77 15.24 29.62
N ASN A 690 -16.75 16.17 30.55
CA ASN A 690 -17.42 17.45 30.42
C ASN A 690 -16.75 18.31 29.35
N ALA A 691 -17.52 18.85 28.40
CA ALA A 691 -16.98 19.63 27.28
C ALA A 691 -16.47 21.01 27.70
N ASN A 692 -16.90 21.55 28.85
CA ASN A 692 -16.40 22.82 29.38
C ASN A 692 -15.08 22.64 30.14
N SER A 693 -14.98 21.65 31.03
CA SER A 693 -13.83 21.50 31.93
C SER A 693 -12.77 20.50 31.45
N GLY A 694 -13.10 19.61 30.52
CA GLY A 694 -12.27 18.49 30.10
C GLY A 694 -12.12 17.38 31.16
N LYS A 695 -12.81 17.50 32.31
CA LYS A 695 -12.79 16.54 33.42
C LYS A 695 -13.86 15.46 33.26
N VAL A 696 -13.71 14.34 33.94
CA VAL A 696 -14.63 13.20 33.85
C VAL A 696 -15.56 13.11 35.06
N LEU A 697 -16.78 12.61 34.83
CA LEU A 697 -17.79 12.35 35.85
C LEU A 697 -17.36 11.19 36.76
N GLY A 698 -17.32 11.41 38.08
CA GLY A 698 -16.84 10.44 39.06
C GLY A 698 -17.65 10.46 40.36
N VAL A 699 -17.57 9.37 41.13
CA VAL A 699 -18.22 9.26 42.45
C VAL A 699 -17.24 9.71 43.53
N GLU A 700 -17.66 10.63 44.37
CA GLU A 700 -16.81 11.19 45.42
C GLU A 700 -16.14 10.12 46.28
N ASN A 701 -14.80 10.23 46.40
CA ASN A 701 -13.95 9.34 47.19
C ASN A 701 -14.11 7.84 46.85
N MET A 702 -14.50 7.52 45.60
CA MET A 702 -14.81 6.15 45.18
C MET A 702 -15.83 5.45 46.09
N SER A 703 -16.70 6.22 46.75
CA SER A 703 -17.65 5.68 47.72
C SER A 703 -18.56 4.64 47.06
N THR A 704 -18.95 3.63 47.82
CA THR A 704 -19.98 2.65 47.42
C THR A 704 -21.29 2.88 48.17
N ALA A 705 -21.41 3.94 48.98
CA ALA A 705 -22.61 4.25 49.75
C ALA A 705 -23.77 4.75 48.87
N ASP A 706 -25.00 4.53 49.32
CA ASP A 706 -26.19 5.16 48.72
C ASP A 706 -26.11 6.68 48.88
N ASN A 707 -26.58 7.40 47.87
CA ASN A 707 -26.59 8.85 47.81
C ASN A 707 -25.20 9.52 47.87
N ALA A 708 -24.12 8.77 47.60
CA ALA A 708 -22.80 9.38 47.46
C ALA A 708 -22.79 10.37 46.28
N ARG A 709 -22.11 11.51 46.49
CA ARG A 709 -22.10 12.64 45.57
C ARG A 709 -21.39 12.27 44.27
N VAL A 710 -21.95 12.73 43.15
CA VAL A 710 -21.28 12.66 41.85
C VAL A 710 -20.70 14.03 41.51
N LEU A 711 -19.43 14.03 41.13
CA LEU A 711 -18.59 15.21 40.91
C LEU A 711 -17.87 15.08 39.55
N GLN A 712 -17.08 16.08 39.19
CA GLN A 712 -16.07 15.98 38.13
C GLN A 712 -14.64 15.96 38.71
N TRP A 713 -13.75 15.23 38.05
CA TRP A 713 -12.33 15.12 38.43
C TRP A 713 -11.41 15.01 37.21
N ALA A 714 -10.15 15.40 37.37
CA ALA A 714 -9.09 15.03 36.45
C ALA A 714 -9.06 13.51 36.24
N ASP A 715 -8.98 13.10 34.98
CA ASP A 715 -9.09 11.69 34.61
C ASP A 715 -7.80 10.94 34.94
N ASN A 716 -7.88 10.07 35.94
CA ASN A 716 -6.81 9.18 36.38
C ASN A 716 -7.13 7.69 36.11
N GLY A 717 -8.23 7.40 35.38
CA GLY A 717 -8.65 6.05 35.01
C GLY A 717 -9.20 5.17 36.14
N THR A 718 -9.50 5.71 37.33
CA THR A 718 -10.07 4.92 38.44
C THR A 718 -11.49 4.44 38.14
N ALA A 719 -11.87 3.32 38.78
CA ALA A 719 -13.13 2.63 38.48
C ALA A 719 -14.39 3.46 38.75
N ASP A 720 -14.32 4.46 39.64
CA ASP A 720 -15.42 5.37 39.95
C ASP A 720 -15.68 6.42 38.85
N HIS A 721 -14.74 6.63 37.93
CA HIS A 721 -14.93 7.47 36.74
C HIS A 721 -15.56 6.72 35.56
N ARG A 722 -15.63 5.38 35.66
CA ARG A 722 -16.09 4.49 34.59
C ARG A 722 -17.55 4.14 34.79
N TRP A 723 -18.32 4.20 33.71
CA TRP A 723 -19.76 3.98 33.71
C TRP A 723 -20.15 3.00 32.61
N THR A 724 -21.11 2.10 32.87
CA THR A 724 -21.70 1.22 31.88
C THR A 724 -23.09 1.73 31.51
N LEU A 725 -23.37 1.86 30.22
CA LEU A 725 -24.69 2.20 29.71
C LEU A 725 -25.52 0.93 29.55
N VAL A 726 -26.62 0.83 30.28
CA VAL A 726 -27.58 -0.27 30.15
C VAL A 726 -28.83 0.25 29.46
N ASP A 727 -29.05 -0.17 28.23
CA ASP A 727 -30.23 0.20 27.44
C ASP A 727 -31.51 -0.41 28.06
N ASN A 728 -32.57 0.39 28.16
CA ASN A 728 -33.87 -0.07 28.62
C ASN A 728 -34.81 -0.47 27.46
N GLY A 729 -34.42 -0.23 26.20
CA GLY A 729 -35.23 -0.53 25.00
C GLY A 729 -36.34 0.48 24.70
N ASP A 730 -36.45 1.55 25.50
CA ASP A 730 -37.45 2.62 25.37
C ASP A 730 -36.83 3.99 25.01
N GLY A 731 -35.55 3.98 24.60
CA GLY A 731 -34.77 5.19 24.34
C GLY A 731 -34.15 5.84 25.58
N THR A 732 -34.33 5.25 26.77
CA THR A 732 -33.62 5.64 28.00
C THR A 732 -32.56 4.62 28.39
N TYR A 733 -31.58 5.07 29.18
CA TYR A 733 -30.46 4.28 29.67
C TYR A 733 -30.39 4.36 31.19
N ARG A 734 -29.97 3.25 31.82
CA ARG A 734 -29.44 3.24 33.18
C ARG A 734 -27.92 3.38 33.10
N ILE A 735 -27.37 4.43 33.72
CA ILE A 735 -25.93 4.71 33.71
C ILE A 735 -25.33 4.17 35.00
N ARG A 736 -24.59 3.06 34.93
CA ARG A 736 -24.13 2.28 36.09
C ARG A 736 -22.65 2.50 36.37
N ASN A 737 -22.29 2.90 37.59
CA ASN A 737 -20.89 3.06 37.97
C ASN A 737 -20.18 1.70 38.02
N VAL A 738 -18.97 1.61 37.47
CA VAL A 738 -18.20 0.36 37.41
C VAL A 738 -17.66 -0.05 38.80
N ASN A 739 -17.31 0.91 39.66
CA ASN A 739 -16.81 0.63 41.01
C ASN A 739 -17.92 0.13 41.96
N SER A 740 -19.04 0.85 42.05
CA SER A 740 -20.10 0.52 43.02
C SER A 740 -21.23 -0.36 42.48
N GLY A 741 -21.38 -0.46 41.15
CA GLY A 741 -22.52 -1.11 40.51
C GLY A 741 -23.85 -0.35 40.63
N LYS A 742 -23.86 0.85 41.22
CA LYS A 742 -25.04 1.70 41.44
C LYS A 742 -25.29 2.65 40.26
N LEU A 743 -26.51 3.19 40.18
CA LEU A 743 -26.92 4.04 39.06
C LEU A 743 -26.69 5.52 39.37
N LEU A 744 -26.31 6.28 38.34
CA LEU A 744 -26.39 7.74 38.34
C LEU A 744 -27.86 8.18 38.43
N GLY A 745 -28.20 8.96 39.44
CA GLY A 745 -29.54 9.52 39.61
C GLY A 745 -29.52 10.87 40.32
N ILE A 746 -30.70 11.39 40.61
CA ILE A 746 -30.88 12.67 41.31
C ILE A 746 -31.29 12.44 42.76
N LEU A 747 -30.66 13.17 43.69
CA LEU A 747 -30.91 13.03 45.12
C LEU A 747 -32.39 13.23 45.44
N ASN A 748 -32.97 12.26 46.16
CA ASN A 748 -34.38 12.21 46.58
C ASN A 748 -35.39 12.30 45.41
N GLY A 749 -34.98 12.07 44.17
CA GLY A 749 -35.83 12.25 42.99
C GLY A 749 -36.32 13.70 42.83
N SER A 750 -35.58 14.67 43.36
CA SER A 750 -35.95 16.09 43.30
C SER A 750 -36.15 16.55 41.86
N THR A 751 -37.13 17.42 41.65
CA THR A 751 -37.40 18.06 40.34
C THR A 751 -36.81 19.48 40.27
N ALA A 752 -36.12 19.91 41.32
CA ALA A 752 -35.56 21.26 41.42
C ALA A 752 -34.32 21.45 40.54
N TRP A 753 -34.16 22.69 40.06
CA TRP A 753 -32.93 23.13 39.41
C TRP A 753 -31.80 23.18 40.44
N GLY A 754 -30.65 22.61 40.08
CA GLY A 754 -29.51 22.50 40.98
C GLY A 754 -29.57 21.29 41.91
N ALA A 755 -30.56 20.41 41.75
CA ALA A 755 -30.61 19.18 42.51
C ALA A 755 -29.38 18.30 42.18
N GLN A 756 -28.77 17.79 43.23
CA GLN A 756 -27.50 17.09 43.15
C GLN A 756 -27.63 15.71 42.50
N ALA A 757 -26.69 15.40 41.60
CA ALA A 757 -26.50 14.05 41.11
C ALA A 757 -25.77 13.18 42.15
N VAL A 758 -26.27 11.97 42.34
CA VAL A 758 -25.76 10.98 43.29
C VAL A 758 -25.76 9.59 42.65
N GLN A 759 -25.07 8.64 43.27
CA GLN A 759 -25.29 7.23 42.98
C GLN A 759 -26.37 6.63 43.90
N LYS A 760 -27.23 5.77 43.37
CA LYS A 760 -28.28 5.10 44.15
C LYS A 760 -28.61 3.70 43.60
N PRO A 761 -29.24 2.81 44.39
CA PRO A 761 -29.65 1.49 43.93
C PRO A 761 -30.67 1.57 42.79
N ASP A 762 -30.69 0.52 41.95
CA ASP A 762 -31.69 0.39 40.90
C ASP A 762 -33.05 0.03 41.53
N SER A 763 -33.93 1.02 41.58
CA SER A 763 -35.32 0.90 42.07
C SER A 763 -36.34 0.99 40.93
N GLY A 764 -35.87 1.05 39.68
CA GLY A 764 -36.72 1.32 38.52
C GLY A 764 -37.25 2.75 38.40
N ALA A 765 -36.93 3.64 39.35
CA ALA A 765 -37.42 5.02 39.41
C ALA A 765 -36.89 5.88 38.24
N ALA A 766 -37.74 6.81 37.76
CA ALA A 766 -37.44 7.65 36.60
C ALA A 766 -36.24 8.59 36.80
N ASP A 767 -35.91 8.90 38.06
CA ASP A 767 -34.78 9.77 38.43
C ASP A 767 -33.40 9.13 38.22
N THR A 768 -33.34 7.85 37.86
CA THR A 768 -32.12 7.09 37.48
C THR A 768 -32.05 6.73 36.00
N ARG A 769 -33.03 7.20 35.20
CA ARG A 769 -33.10 6.94 33.77
C ARG A 769 -32.71 8.20 32.99
N TRP A 770 -31.89 8.03 31.97
CA TRP A 770 -31.32 9.14 31.20
C TRP A 770 -31.53 8.92 29.70
N ARG A 771 -31.88 9.98 28.96
CA ARG A 771 -31.79 10.00 27.50
C ARG A 771 -30.49 10.69 27.11
N LEU A 772 -29.83 10.16 26.07
CA LEU A 772 -28.66 10.80 25.48
C LEU A 772 -29.09 11.53 24.21
N THR A 773 -29.13 12.86 24.25
CA THR A 773 -29.53 13.69 23.12
C THR A 773 -28.32 14.44 22.58
N ARG A 774 -28.21 14.56 21.25
CA ARG A 774 -27.16 15.36 20.60
C ARG A 774 -27.51 16.84 20.56
#